data_AF-A0A497GPH4-F1
#
_entry.id   AF-A0A497GPH4-F1
#
_cell.length_a   1.000
_cell.length_b   1.000
_cell.length_c   1.000
_cell.angle_alpha   90.00
_cell.angle_beta   90.00
_cell.angle_gamma   90.00
#
_symmetry.space_group_name_H-M   'P 1'
#
loop_
_entity.id
_entity.type
_entity.pdbx_description
1 polymer ?
#
loop_
_entity_poly.entity_id
_entity_poly.type
_entity_poly.pdbx_seq_one_letter_code
_entity_poly.pdbx_strand_id
1 'polypeptide(L)'
;MSYKDSFVYYALDVNKLMQALERNGIYSGFDYALTGGFTVEVAGGTARVNGTLYDIQATTITIASPSSSPRKDMIYISADGSISYSQGIAEDPIPQDKTGPYCRIPKPASIADNELPLYEVWVDSSATSISSDDITDRRVFIEAEYHNVFSALDFEGEDIGEKIANGVRMLRNPVIVVPPGEYTCTVSNTIPNNVDFTIIGCGYNVSTLHFTSNGTLFFKEGNQGKCFISGICFKGNPSEPEQEFLRIQTLVRNGIVIRNCRFVLAGKNALVLDGRQAGVALAPTCAFIENCIFSDNINAGIVALKSTTSPYGGISDIHIHSCQWLFAEEPYYVTNYGIYMEGAFPGTEISNCMIADCSIGVFLTATTFHIEGCHIHNNMFIDNRECDFYASTIRGVEIAHNRFVGAPLNAAIRLKDCRKIQIHGNSFWKNSIPYYIIIEGCIDAFRITDNRFEEARDSTVTPVTLRNVVFDSNSVIEDNIFIGDIRHGIPAVLSEPPLVIEEDFSRAIDTITWNASGYSLTFGTLTLVGPWTFDTRCNAFNPSKGFIRGRVVFSEVNGGTYFDPATFLYGVNYIRIRVDRSAGSLRALTSDFAEYFAPYSSGKTYDVCIEADPFGTRFYAKEYPNGTIYSTFTPNVVDANMLFSIPWADGTLEVYRIMVCKESLTW
;
A
#
# COMPACT_ATOMS: atom_id res chain seq x y z
N MET A 1 -48.57 -8.44 3.29
CA MET A 1 -48.86 -9.74 3.92
C MET A 1 -48.57 -10.82 2.89
N SER A 2 -47.46 -11.54 3.02
CA SER A 2 -47.09 -12.65 2.11
C SER A 2 -47.70 -13.94 2.66
N TYR A 3 -48.57 -14.58 1.86
CA TYR A 3 -49.25 -15.85 2.17
C TYR A 3 -48.48 -17.01 1.55
N LYS A 4 -47.47 -17.53 2.24
CA LYS A 4 -47.02 -18.92 2.00
C LYS A 4 -47.36 -19.70 3.27
N ASP A 5 -48.14 -20.76 3.11
CA ASP A 5 -48.60 -21.67 4.17
C ASP A 5 -49.54 -21.09 5.25
N SER A 6 -50.19 -19.94 4.99
CA SER A 6 -51.20 -19.31 5.87
C SER A 6 -50.70 -18.85 7.25
N PHE A 7 -49.38 -18.75 7.47
CA PHE A 7 -48.82 -18.13 8.68
C PHE A 7 -49.08 -16.63 8.69
N VAL A 8 -49.47 -16.09 9.85
CA VAL A 8 -49.57 -14.65 10.05
C VAL A 8 -48.22 -14.11 10.52
N TYR A 9 -47.62 -13.23 9.72
CA TYR A 9 -46.42 -12.49 10.10
C TYR A 9 -46.76 -11.24 10.90
N TYR A 10 -46.06 -11.04 12.01
CA TYR A 10 -46.18 -9.87 12.87
C TYR A 10 -44.93 -8.97 12.76
N ALA A 11 -45.00 -7.76 13.32
CA ALA A 11 -43.85 -6.86 13.42
C ALA A 11 -42.66 -7.55 14.10
N LEU A 12 -42.93 -8.38 15.12
CA LEU A 12 -41.95 -9.19 15.81
C LEU A 12 -41.14 -10.09 14.86
N ASP A 13 -41.77 -10.68 13.84
CA ASP A 13 -41.07 -11.57 12.89
C ASP A 13 -40.13 -10.80 11.95
N VAL A 14 -40.48 -9.56 11.60
CA VAL A 14 -39.60 -8.68 10.81
C VAL A 14 -38.45 -8.18 11.66
N ASN A 15 -38.71 -7.78 12.91
CA ASN A 15 -37.68 -7.35 13.85
C ASN A 15 -36.67 -8.46 14.12
N LYS A 16 -37.10 -9.73 14.20
CA LYS A 16 -36.20 -10.89 14.28
C LYS A 16 -35.27 -11.03 13.08
N LEU A 17 -35.79 -10.83 11.87
CA LEU A 17 -34.96 -10.89 10.66
C LEU A 17 -33.91 -9.78 10.69
N MET A 18 -34.29 -8.57 11.12
CA MET A 18 -33.35 -7.46 11.30
C MET A 18 -32.31 -7.78 12.38
N GLN A 19 -32.74 -8.30 13.53
CA GLN A 19 -31.84 -8.76 14.59
C GLN A 19 -30.86 -9.82 14.08
N ALA A 20 -31.32 -10.82 13.30
CA ALA A 20 -30.46 -11.85 12.74
C ALA A 20 -29.45 -11.28 11.73
N LEU A 21 -29.85 -10.30 10.92
CA LEU A 21 -28.94 -9.55 10.04
C LEU A 21 -27.89 -8.75 10.84
N GLU A 22 -28.28 -8.26 12.02
CA GLU A 22 -27.40 -7.64 13.01
C GLU A 22 -26.64 -8.66 13.89
N ARG A 23 -26.77 -9.96 13.59
CA ARG A 23 -26.12 -11.08 14.28
C ARG A 23 -26.64 -11.34 15.70
N ASN A 24 -27.81 -10.81 16.04
CA ASN A 24 -28.55 -11.17 17.24
C ASN A 24 -29.45 -12.38 16.95
N GLY A 25 -29.25 -13.49 17.65
CA GLY A 25 -29.96 -14.73 17.37
C GLY A 25 -29.42 -15.94 18.13
N ILE A 26 -29.95 -17.11 17.80
CA ILE A 26 -29.63 -18.38 18.46
C ILE A 26 -28.47 -19.05 17.74
N TYR A 27 -27.47 -19.51 18.50
CA TYR A 27 -26.30 -20.18 17.95
C TYR A 27 -26.44 -21.69 18.11
N SER A 28 -26.91 -22.13 19.28
CA SER A 28 -27.18 -23.54 19.56
C SER A 28 -28.12 -23.72 20.77
N GLY A 29 -28.79 -24.87 20.83
CA GLY A 29 -29.57 -25.29 22.00
C GLY A 29 -30.93 -24.63 22.12
N PHE A 30 -31.36 -24.43 23.37
CA PHE A 30 -32.69 -23.92 23.77
C PHE A 30 -33.88 -24.81 23.41
N ASP A 31 -33.67 -26.09 23.10
CA ASP A 31 -34.79 -27.01 22.84
C ASP A 31 -35.77 -27.07 24.01
N TYR A 32 -37.06 -27.22 23.73
CA TYR A 32 -38.09 -27.29 24.75
C TYR A 32 -38.51 -28.74 25.05
N ALA A 33 -38.92 -28.97 26.29
CA ALA A 33 -39.58 -30.19 26.74
C ALA A 33 -40.80 -29.84 27.60
N LEU A 34 -41.86 -30.64 27.49
CA LEU A 34 -43.06 -30.50 28.29
C LEU A 34 -43.00 -31.46 29.49
N THR A 35 -43.14 -30.93 30.69
CA THR A 35 -43.14 -31.73 31.94
C THR A 35 -44.53 -31.99 32.52
N GLY A 36 -45.56 -31.39 31.90
CA GLY A 36 -46.96 -31.57 32.26
C GLY A 36 -47.63 -30.27 32.66
N GLY A 37 -48.97 -30.24 32.57
CA GLY A 37 -49.75 -29.04 32.86
C GLY A 37 -49.33 -27.87 31.96
N PHE A 38 -49.00 -26.73 32.57
CA PHE A 38 -48.61 -25.50 31.89
C PHE A 38 -47.11 -25.20 32.03
N THR A 39 -46.28 -26.23 32.19
CA THR A 39 -44.85 -26.06 32.41
C THR A 39 -44.03 -26.48 31.18
N VAL A 40 -43.14 -25.59 30.76
CA VAL A 40 -42.21 -25.78 29.64
C VAL A 40 -40.79 -25.70 30.19
N GLU A 41 -40.00 -26.75 30.04
CA GLU A 41 -38.57 -26.72 30.27
C GLU A 41 -37.86 -26.28 29.00
N VAL A 42 -37.00 -25.27 29.10
CA VAL A 42 -36.15 -24.82 28.01
C VAL A 42 -34.72 -25.21 28.35
N ALA A 43 -34.09 -26.02 27.50
CA ALA A 43 -32.70 -26.45 27.67
C ALA A 43 -31.73 -25.25 27.61
N GLY A 44 -30.52 -25.45 28.13
CA GLY A 44 -29.45 -24.47 27.97
C GLY A 44 -29.02 -24.32 26.51
N GLY A 45 -28.35 -23.23 26.20
CA GLY A 45 -27.87 -22.93 24.85
C GLY A 45 -27.02 -21.67 24.80
N THR A 46 -26.54 -21.35 23.60
CA THR A 46 -25.74 -20.15 23.34
C THR A 46 -26.50 -19.23 22.39
N ALA A 47 -26.61 -17.96 22.75
CA ALA A 47 -27.30 -16.94 21.95
C ALA A 47 -26.59 -15.59 22.04
N ARG A 48 -26.73 -14.78 21.01
CA ARG A 48 -26.25 -13.39 21.00
C ARG A 48 -27.43 -12.43 21.11
N VAL A 49 -27.55 -11.74 22.24
CA VAL A 49 -28.66 -10.82 22.53
C VAL A 49 -28.09 -9.41 22.65
N ASN A 50 -28.62 -8.48 21.85
CA ASN A 50 -28.20 -7.08 21.85
C ASN A 50 -26.66 -6.90 21.76
N GLY A 51 -26.03 -7.64 20.85
CA GLY A 51 -24.59 -7.62 20.62
C GLY A 51 -23.75 -8.46 21.59
N THR A 52 -24.33 -8.97 22.69
CA THR A 52 -23.60 -9.73 23.72
C THR A 52 -23.86 -11.23 23.60
N LEU A 53 -22.80 -12.05 23.62
CA LEU A 53 -22.91 -13.50 23.58
C LEU A 53 -23.13 -14.06 25.00
N TYR A 54 -24.15 -14.89 25.17
CA TYR A 54 -24.52 -15.52 26.43
C TYR A 54 -24.51 -17.05 26.33
N ASP A 55 -23.93 -17.70 27.33
CA ASP A 55 -24.12 -19.13 27.59
C ASP A 55 -25.16 -19.30 28.70
N ILE A 56 -26.38 -19.68 28.31
CA ILE A 56 -27.57 -19.62 29.15
C ILE A 56 -27.89 -21.01 29.67
N GLN A 57 -28.17 -21.11 30.98
CA GLN A 57 -28.53 -22.36 31.62
C GLN A 57 -30.00 -22.72 31.36
N ALA A 58 -30.31 -24.01 31.43
CA ALA A 58 -31.67 -24.50 31.31
C ALA A 58 -32.59 -23.84 32.35
N THR A 59 -33.83 -23.52 31.95
CA THR A 59 -34.81 -22.83 32.78
C THR A 59 -36.20 -23.44 32.60
N THR A 60 -36.95 -23.56 33.69
CA THR A 60 -38.35 -24.01 33.66
C THR A 60 -39.28 -22.80 33.70
N ILE A 61 -40.14 -22.69 32.70
CA ILE A 61 -41.14 -21.63 32.57
C ILE A 61 -42.52 -22.19 32.89
N THR A 62 -43.25 -21.51 33.79
CA THR A 62 -44.66 -21.82 34.06
C THR A 62 -45.55 -20.82 33.32
N ILE A 63 -46.30 -21.32 32.35
CA ILE A 63 -47.29 -20.56 31.60
C ILE A 63 -48.52 -20.35 32.49
N ALA A 64 -49.12 -19.15 32.42
CA ALA A 64 -50.30 -18.84 33.23
C ALA A 64 -51.49 -19.74 32.82
N SER A 65 -52.39 -20.03 33.77
CA SER A 65 -53.59 -20.80 33.47
C SER A 65 -54.46 -20.11 32.39
N PRO A 66 -55.31 -20.86 31.67
CA PRO A 66 -56.17 -20.29 30.65
C PRO A 66 -57.17 -19.26 31.17
N SER A 67 -57.57 -18.38 30.26
CA SER A 67 -58.59 -17.35 30.43
C SER A 67 -59.86 -17.73 29.66
N SER A 68 -60.91 -16.90 29.73
CA SER A 68 -62.17 -17.13 29.01
C SER A 68 -62.06 -17.14 27.48
N SER A 69 -60.99 -16.56 26.93
CA SER A 69 -60.65 -16.55 25.50
C SER A 69 -59.19 -17.00 25.32
N PRO A 70 -58.81 -17.55 24.15
CA PRO A 70 -57.44 -17.96 23.89
C PRO A 70 -56.48 -16.79 23.83
N ARG A 71 -55.18 -17.06 23.97
CA ARG A 71 -54.09 -16.06 23.85
C ARG A 71 -52.82 -16.69 23.27
N LYS A 72 -51.87 -15.84 22.89
CA LYS A 72 -50.53 -16.24 22.45
C LYS A 72 -49.49 -15.66 23.39
N ASP A 73 -48.88 -16.52 24.19
CA ASP A 73 -47.79 -16.14 25.08
C ASP A 73 -46.43 -16.27 24.36
N MET A 74 -45.40 -15.62 24.88
CA MET A 74 -44.05 -15.64 24.30
C MET A 74 -43.02 -16.05 25.36
N ILE A 75 -42.20 -17.04 25.02
CA ILE A 75 -40.96 -17.37 25.74
C ILE A 75 -39.81 -16.75 24.95
N TYR A 76 -38.92 -16.05 25.63
CA TYR A 76 -37.84 -15.29 25.00
C TYR A 76 -36.61 -15.22 25.89
N ILE A 77 -35.48 -14.78 25.33
CA ILE A 77 -34.28 -14.42 26.07
C ILE A 77 -34.30 -12.91 26.27
N SER A 78 -34.29 -12.45 27.53
CA SER A 78 -34.25 -11.03 27.86
C SER A 78 -32.87 -10.42 27.57
N ALA A 79 -32.81 -9.10 27.57
CA ALA A 79 -31.57 -8.35 27.26
C ALA A 79 -30.40 -8.64 28.21
N ASP A 80 -30.64 -9.25 29.36
CA ASP A 80 -29.62 -9.67 30.33
C ASP A 80 -29.13 -11.13 30.13
N GLY A 81 -29.65 -11.84 29.13
CA GLY A 81 -29.30 -13.22 28.84
C GLY A 81 -30.03 -14.27 29.69
N SER A 82 -31.14 -13.93 30.35
CA SER A 82 -31.99 -14.91 31.04
C SER A 82 -33.21 -15.33 30.20
N ILE A 83 -33.74 -16.54 30.44
CA ILE A 83 -34.96 -17.01 29.76
C ILE A 83 -36.16 -16.50 30.54
N SER A 84 -37.02 -15.75 29.84
CA SER A 84 -38.19 -15.05 30.39
C SER A 84 -39.46 -15.39 29.61
N TYR A 85 -40.60 -14.95 30.16
CA TYR A 85 -41.94 -15.20 29.62
C TYR A 85 -42.79 -13.94 29.67
N SER A 86 -43.54 -13.69 28.60
CA SER A 86 -44.50 -12.60 28.48
C SER A 86 -45.88 -13.17 28.11
N GLN A 87 -46.87 -12.85 28.94
CA GLN A 87 -48.25 -13.29 28.74
C GLN A 87 -48.94 -12.43 27.67
N GLY A 88 -49.61 -13.08 26.71
CA GLY A 88 -50.42 -12.42 25.70
C GLY A 88 -51.76 -11.92 26.23
N ILE A 89 -52.45 -11.16 25.39
CA ILE A 89 -53.81 -10.68 25.68
C ILE A 89 -54.81 -11.71 25.16
N ALA A 90 -55.79 -12.06 26.02
CA ALA A 90 -56.85 -12.99 25.67
C ALA A 90 -57.88 -12.35 24.75
N GLU A 91 -58.11 -12.93 23.58
CA GLU A 91 -59.04 -12.44 22.57
C GLU A 91 -59.62 -13.62 21.77
N ASP A 92 -60.80 -13.43 21.19
CA ASP A 92 -61.41 -14.46 20.37
C ASP A 92 -60.59 -14.70 19.09
N PRO A 93 -60.42 -15.98 18.68
CA PRO A 93 -59.56 -16.31 17.56
C PRO A 93 -60.12 -15.74 16.24
N ILE A 94 -59.26 -15.11 15.45
CA ILE A 94 -59.59 -14.67 14.09
C ILE A 94 -58.56 -15.23 13.11
N PRO A 95 -58.96 -16.08 12.15
CA PRO A 95 -60.30 -16.66 12.00
C PRO A 95 -60.64 -17.66 13.12
N GLN A 96 -61.94 -17.87 13.40
CA GLN A 96 -62.42 -18.65 14.55
C GLN A 96 -62.08 -20.14 14.51
N ASP A 97 -61.76 -20.69 13.33
CA ASP A 97 -61.46 -22.10 13.11
C ASP A 97 -59.96 -22.41 13.10
N LYS A 98 -59.11 -21.45 13.49
CA LYS A 98 -57.66 -21.59 13.53
C LYS A 98 -57.13 -21.43 14.94
N THR A 99 -55.88 -21.86 15.13
CA THR A 99 -55.14 -21.77 16.38
C THR A 99 -53.70 -21.36 16.10
N GLY A 100 -52.98 -20.95 17.15
CA GLY A 100 -51.55 -20.67 17.11
C GLY A 100 -51.16 -19.70 15.99
N PRO A 101 -50.11 -19.99 15.20
CA PRO A 101 -49.54 -19.04 14.24
C PRO A 101 -50.45 -18.73 13.04
N TYR A 102 -51.53 -19.51 12.86
CA TYR A 102 -52.53 -19.33 11.80
C TYR A 102 -53.63 -18.33 12.17
N CYS A 103 -53.74 -17.97 13.45
CA CYS A 103 -54.64 -16.93 13.93
C CYS A 103 -53.96 -15.57 13.85
N ARG A 104 -54.69 -14.55 13.35
CA ARG A 104 -54.27 -13.14 13.40
C ARG A 104 -54.52 -12.52 14.77
N ILE A 105 -55.65 -12.87 15.39
CA ILE A 105 -56.04 -12.52 16.75
C ILE A 105 -56.27 -13.85 17.49
N PRO A 106 -55.85 -13.99 18.75
CA PRO A 106 -55.01 -13.07 19.53
C PRO A 106 -53.63 -12.84 18.89
N LYS A 107 -53.00 -11.70 19.18
CA LYS A 107 -51.63 -11.40 18.75
C LYS A 107 -50.62 -12.00 19.75
N PRO A 108 -49.42 -12.41 19.31
CA PRO A 108 -48.35 -12.77 20.23
C PRO A 108 -48.03 -11.61 21.17
N ALA A 109 -47.66 -11.92 22.40
CA ALA A 109 -47.15 -10.93 23.34
C ALA A 109 -45.98 -10.15 22.73
N SER A 110 -46.01 -8.83 22.86
CA SER A 110 -44.88 -7.99 22.45
C SER A 110 -43.71 -8.20 23.42
N ILE A 111 -42.51 -8.29 22.87
CA ILE A 111 -41.24 -8.27 23.60
C ILE A 111 -40.42 -7.06 23.10
N ALA A 112 -39.41 -6.65 23.85
CA ALA A 112 -38.59 -5.50 23.47
C ALA A 112 -37.67 -5.81 22.28
N ASP A 113 -37.26 -4.77 21.54
CA ASP A 113 -36.43 -4.92 20.32
C ASP A 113 -35.02 -5.45 20.60
N ASN A 114 -34.60 -5.50 21.86
CA ASN A 114 -33.32 -6.05 22.30
C ASN A 114 -33.44 -7.44 22.96
N GLU A 115 -34.57 -8.12 22.78
CA GLU A 115 -34.86 -9.46 23.29
C GLU A 115 -35.00 -10.47 22.13
N LEU A 116 -34.67 -11.74 22.39
CA LEU A 116 -34.76 -12.80 21.38
C LEU A 116 -35.91 -13.77 21.65
N PRO A 117 -36.92 -13.86 20.78
CA PRO A 117 -38.01 -14.81 20.96
C PRO A 117 -37.54 -16.24 20.69
N LEU A 118 -37.92 -17.15 21.58
CA LEU A 118 -37.68 -18.59 21.46
C LEU A 118 -38.93 -19.31 20.95
N TYR A 119 -40.05 -19.15 21.66
CA TYR A 119 -41.27 -19.92 21.42
C TYR A 119 -42.52 -19.05 21.55
N GLU A 120 -43.45 -19.21 20.60
CA GLU A 120 -44.82 -18.76 20.77
C GLU A 120 -45.65 -19.91 21.33
N VAL A 121 -46.41 -19.66 22.39
CA VAL A 121 -47.26 -20.66 23.05
C VAL A 121 -48.72 -20.27 22.89
N TRP A 122 -49.50 -21.08 22.18
CA TRP A 122 -50.94 -20.96 22.12
C TRP A 122 -51.56 -21.50 23.40
N VAL A 123 -52.40 -20.69 24.06
CA VAL A 123 -53.13 -21.12 25.25
C VAL A 123 -54.61 -21.07 24.94
N ASP A 124 -55.20 -22.23 24.68
CA ASP A 124 -56.65 -22.35 24.46
C ASP A 124 -57.42 -22.02 25.74
N SER A 125 -58.58 -21.37 25.60
CA SER A 125 -59.46 -21.01 26.72
C SER A 125 -59.88 -22.19 27.61
N SER A 126 -59.90 -23.39 27.05
CA SER A 126 -60.35 -24.63 27.71
C SER A 126 -59.21 -25.59 28.04
N ALA A 127 -57.95 -25.20 27.76
CA ALA A 127 -56.81 -26.08 27.97
C ALA A 127 -56.68 -26.49 29.45
N THR A 128 -56.30 -27.73 29.71
CA THR A 128 -55.85 -28.17 31.04
C THR A 128 -54.34 -28.41 31.09
N SER A 129 -53.69 -28.36 29.93
CA SER A 129 -52.25 -28.50 29.73
C SER A 129 -51.85 -27.95 28.37
N ILE A 130 -50.55 -27.63 28.20
CA ILE A 130 -49.93 -27.31 26.91
C ILE A 130 -49.41 -28.59 26.26
N SER A 131 -49.58 -28.73 24.95
CA SER A 131 -49.06 -29.81 24.12
C SER A 131 -47.98 -29.30 23.17
N SER A 132 -47.30 -30.21 22.46
CA SER A 132 -46.29 -29.82 21.46
C SER A 132 -46.90 -29.00 20.32
N ASP A 133 -48.16 -29.26 19.97
CA ASP A 133 -48.85 -28.60 18.87
C ASP A 133 -49.25 -27.16 19.21
N ASP A 134 -49.25 -26.83 20.51
CA ASP A 134 -49.49 -25.47 21.01
C ASP A 134 -48.22 -24.61 20.97
N ILE A 135 -47.05 -25.19 20.75
CA ILE A 135 -45.76 -24.49 20.75
C ILE A 135 -45.26 -24.32 19.31
N THR A 136 -45.05 -23.08 18.91
CA THR A 136 -44.43 -22.75 17.64
C THR A 136 -42.99 -22.28 17.88
N ASP A 137 -42.04 -22.93 17.22
CA ASP A 137 -40.64 -22.50 17.22
C ASP A 137 -40.52 -21.15 16.53
N ARG A 138 -39.93 -20.20 17.25
CA ARG A 138 -39.74 -18.82 16.85
C ARG A 138 -38.26 -18.42 16.86
N ARG A 139 -37.35 -19.37 17.12
CA ARG A 139 -35.90 -19.18 17.12
C ARG A 139 -35.42 -18.84 15.72
N VAL A 140 -34.45 -17.93 15.64
CA VAL A 140 -33.69 -17.66 14.42
C VAL A 140 -32.25 -18.09 14.66
N PHE A 141 -31.84 -19.15 13.97
CA PHE A 141 -30.48 -19.64 14.05
C PHE A 141 -29.54 -18.79 13.20
N ILE A 142 -28.42 -18.40 13.77
CA ILE A 142 -27.32 -17.75 13.06
C ILE A 142 -26.25 -18.82 12.82
N GLU A 143 -25.74 -18.87 11.59
CA GLU A 143 -24.74 -19.87 11.19
C GLU A 143 -23.48 -19.83 12.06
N ALA A 144 -22.94 -21.02 12.31
CA ALA A 144 -21.79 -21.22 13.18
C ALA A 144 -20.54 -20.45 12.75
N GLU A 145 -20.42 -20.20 11.46
CA GLU A 145 -19.30 -19.50 10.84
C GLU A 145 -19.25 -18.02 11.25
N TYR A 146 -20.38 -17.42 11.63
CA TYR A 146 -20.42 -16.05 12.15
C TYR A 146 -20.15 -15.97 13.65
N HIS A 147 -19.94 -17.11 14.33
CA HIS A 147 -19.78 -17.12 15.79
C HIS A 147 -18.61 -16.27 16.26
N ASN A 148 -17.55 -16.21 15.46
CA ASN A 148 -16.34 -15.50 15.80
C ASN A 148 -16.21 -14.14 15.10
N VAL A 149 -17.25 -13.66 14.40
CA VAL A 149 -17.21 -12.41 13.64
C VAL A 149 -17.88 -11.26 14.41
N PHE A 150 -17.06 -10.36 14.93
CA PHE A 150 -17.48 -9.25 15.79
C PHE A 150 -17.17 -7.92 15.12
N SER A 151 -18.01 -6.91 15.32
CA SER A 151 -17.62 -5.53 15.03
C SER A 151 -16.63 -5.06 16.10
N ALA A 152 -15.61 -4.30 15.72
CA ALA A 152 -14.75 -3.63 16.69
C ALA A 152 -15.56 -2.72 17.64
N LEU A 153 -16.73 -2.23 17.21
CA LEU A 153 -17.61 -1.39 18.04
C LEU A 153 -18.40 -2.17 19.10
N ASP A 154 -18.43 -3.51 19.02
CA ASP A 154 -19.13 -4.36 19.98
C ASP A 154 -18.39 -4.47 21.33
N PHE A 155 -17.15 -3.98 21.39
CA PHE A 155 -16.32 -4.03 22.59
C PHE A 155 -16.23 -2.66 23.24
N GLU A 156 -16.11 -2.67 24.58
CA GLU A 156 -15.82 -1.49 25.38
C GLU A 156 -14.36 -1.04 25.19
N GLY A 157 -14.11 0.25 25.34
CA GLY A 157 -12.77 0.87 25.21
C GLY A 157 -12.87 2.36 24.91
N GLU A 158 -11.86 3.12 25.34
CA GLU A 158 -11.77 4.58 25.13
C GLU A 158 -11.67 4.93 23.64
N ASP A 159 -11.03 4.06 22.86
CA ASP A 159 -10.79 4.25 21.44
C ASP A 159 -10.87 2.93 20.65
N ILE A 160 -10.79 2.99 19.31
CA ILE A 160 -10.95 1.78 18.48
C ILE A 160 -9.81 0.77 18.68
N GLY A 161 -8.60 1.23 18.98
CA GLY A 161 -7.46 0.36 19.22
C GLY A 161 -7.65 -0.45 20.49
N GLU A 162 -8.19 0.17 21.54
CA GLU A 162 -8.52 -0.50 22.78
C GLU A 162 -9.68 -1.48 22.59
N LYS A 163 -10.70 -1.09 21.84
CA LYS A 163 -11.83 -1.98 21.52
C LYS A 163 -11.41 -3.22 20.75
N ILE A 164 -10.56 -3.05 19.72
CA ILE A 164 -9.96 -4.18 18.99
C ILE A 164 -9.19 -5.08 19.96
N ALA A 165 -8.32 -4.50 20.80
CA ALA A 165 -7.52 -5.27 21.74
C ALA A 165 -8.37 -6.01 22.78
N ASN A 166 -9.45 -5.40 23.27
CA ASN A 166 -10.42 -6.03 24.16
C ASN A 166 -11.16 -7.17 23.46
N GLY A 167 -11.56 -6.99 22.20
CA GLY A 167 -12.13 -8.09 21.41
C GLY A 167 -11.18 -9.27 21.26
N VAL A 168 -9.89 -9.03 21.00
CA VAL A 168 -8.89 -10.11 20.93
C VAL A 168 -8.66 -10.76 22.30
N ARG A 169 -8.73 -10.00 23.40
CA ARG A 169 -8.58 -10.52 24.78
C ARG A 169 -9.72 -11.42 25.21
N MET A 170 -10.94 -11.07 24.84
CA MET A 170 -12.15 -11.71 25.36
C MET A 170 -12.49 -13.02 24.63
N LEU A 171 -11.95 -13.22 23.42
CA LEU A 171 -12.43 -14.25 22.50
C LEU A 171 -11.29 -15.17 22.03
N ARG A 172 -11.63 -16.41 21.71
CA ARG A 172 -10.71 -17.34 21.06
C ARG A 172 -10.89 -17.25 19.55
N ASN A 173 -9.81 -16.99 18.82
CA ASN A 173 -9.80 -16.93 17.36
C ASN A 173 -10.80 -15.93 16.75
N PRO A 174 -10.90 -14.68 17.27
CA PRO A 174 -11.89 -13.74 16.78
C PRO A 174 -11.52 -13.19 15.39
N VAL A 175 -12.56 -12.93 14.61
CA VAL A 175 -12.57 -12.08 13.42
C VAL A 175 -13.19 -10.75 13.82
N ILE A 176 -12.36 -9.73 14.01
CA ILE A 176 -12.78 -8.37 14.36
C ILE A 176 -12.88 -7.55 13.09
N VAL A 177 -14.09 -7.14 12.76
CA VAL A 177 -14.40 -6.26 11.63
C VAL A 177 -14.33 -4.82 12.10
N VAL A 178 -13.44 -4.02 11.51
CA VAL A 178 -13.45 -2.56 11.67
C VAL A 178 -14.45 -2.00 10.66
N PRO A 179 -15.58 -1.42 11.09
CA PRO A 179 -16.59 -0.92 10.17
C PRO A 179 -16.08 0.25 9.31
N PRO A 180 -16.86 0.72 8.32
CA PRO A 180 -16.56 1.95 7.60
C PRO A 180 -16.52 3.16 8.53
N GLY A 181 -15.45 3.94 8.44
CA GLY A 181 -15.28 5.16 9.23
C GLY A 181 -13.82 5.54 9.46
N GLU A 182 -13.65 6.72 10.06
CA GLU A 182 -12.39 7.19 10.61
C GLU A 182 -12.45 7.09 12.13
N TYR A 183 -11.46 6.43 12.72
CA TYR A 183 -11.43 6.13 14.14
C TYR A 183 -10.09 6.55 14.74
N THR A 184 -10.10 7.10 15.95
CA THR A 184 -8.86 7.48 16.65
C THR A 184 -8.27 6.30 17.41
N CYS A 185 -6.94 6.21 17.43
CA CYS A 185 -6.12 5.36 18.29
C CYS A 185 -5.19 6.27 19.10
N THR A 186 -5.48 6.47 20.37
CA THR A 186 -4.75 7.38 21.27
C THR A 186 -3.84 6.62 22.23
N VAL A 187 -4.16 5.36 22.53
CA VAL A 187 -3.37 4.53 23.45
C VAL A 187 -2.71 3.34 22.77
N SER A 188 -1.52 3.03 23.26
CA SER A 188 -0.77 1.85 22.86
C SER A 188 -1.41 0.61 23.45
N ASN A 189 -1.90 -0.28 22.59
CA ASN A 189 -2.65 -1.45 23.00
C ASN A 189 -1.83 -2.71 22.78
N THR A 190 -1.68 -3.51 23.84
CA THR A 190 -1.02 -4.81 23.75
C THR A 190 -2.06 -5.93 23.57
N ILE A 191 -1.98 -6.66 22.46
CA ILE A 191 -2.79 -7.85 22.23
C ILE A 191 -2.16 -9.06 22.97
N PRO A 192 -2.95 -9.88 23.68
CA PRO A 192 -2.43 -11.00 24.45
C PRO A 192 -1.78 -12.08 23.59
N ASN A 193 -1.04 -12.91 24.30
CA ASN A 193 -0.31 -14.02 23.71
C ASN A 193 -1.19 -15.22 23.45
N ASN A 194 -0.79 -16.03 22.45
CA ASN A 194 -1.41 -17.32 22.12
C ASN A 194 -2.88 -17.23 21.68
N VAL A 195 -3.27 -16.10 21.09
CA VAL A 195 -4.58 -15.94 20.46
C VAL A 195 -4.33 -15.80 18.97
N ASP A 196 -4.88 -16.72 18.17
CA ASP A 196 -5.02 -16.46 16.74
C ASP A 196 -6.08 -15.37 16.59
N PHE A 197 -5.91 -14.42 15.69
CA PHE A 197 -6.96 -13.44 15.45
C PHE A 197 -6.90 -12.92 14.01
N THR A 198 -8.02 -12.37 13.59
CA THR A 198 -8.20 -11.76 12.28
C THR A 198 -8.79 -10.37 12.48
N ILE A 199 -8.20 -9.35 11.86
CA ILE A 199 -8.73 -7.98 11.83
C ILE A 199 -9.00 -7.61 10.37
N ILE A 200 -10.23 -7.27 10.05
CA ILE A 200 -10.66 -6.95 8.67
C ILE A 200 -11.33 -5.58 8.66
N GLY A 201 -10.77 -4.64 7.91
CA GLY A 201 -11.47 -3.41 7.54
C GLY A 201 -12.29 -3.58 6.27
N CYS A 202 -13.18 -2.63 6.00
CA CYS A 202 -14.02 -2.60 4.80
C CYS A 202 -13.28 -2.11 3.53
N GLY A 203 -11.95 -2.10 3.56
CA GLY A 203 -11.07 -1.55 2.52
C GLY A 203 -10.27 -0.37 3.06
N TYR A 204 -9.01 -0.23 2.63
CA TYR A 204 -8.11 0.81 3.15
C TYR A 204 -8.52 2.24 2.77
N ASN A 205 -9.52 2.44 1.91
CA ASN A 205 -10.12 3.76 1.68
C ASN A 205 -11.42 3.99 2.47
N VAL A 206 -11.82 3.02 3.30
CA VAL A 206 -13.13 2.95 3.95
C VAL A 206 -13.00 2.84 5.47
N SER A 207 -12.04 2.05 5.96
CA SER A 207 -11.77 1.87 7.39
C SER A 207 -10.38 2.43 7.74
N THR A 208 -10.36 3.57 8.42
CA THR A 208 -9.12 4.30 8.75
C THR A 208 -8.92 4.41 10.26
N LEU A 209 -7.72 4.05 10.73
CA LEU A 209 -7.28 4.18 12.11
C LEU A 209 -6.28 5.34 12.20
N HIS A 210 -6.63 6.42 12.89
CA HIS A 210 -5.86 7.64 13.08
C HIS A 210 -5.11 7.59 14.41
N PHE A 211 -3.79 7.46 14.36
CA PHE A 211 -2.93 7.50 15.53
C PHE A 211 -2.58 8.96 15.85
N THR A 212 -3.14 9.49 16.94
CA THR A 212 -2.99 10.90 17.31
C THR A 212 -1.82 11.18 18.26
N SER A 213 -1.22 10.13 18.82
CA SER A 213 -0.10 10.15 19.76
C SER A 213 0.93 9.09 19.33
N ASN A 214 1.99 8.85 20.12
CA ASN A 214 2.87 7.68 19.99
C ASN A 214 2.15 6.34 20.30
N GLY A 215 0.84 6.25 20.08
CA GLY A 215 0.05 5.03 20.11
C GLY A 215 0.57 4.05 19.07
N THR A 216 0.71 2.79 19.48
CA THR A 216 1.04 1.67 18.61
C THR A 216 0.11 0.51 18.94
N LEU A 217 -0.40 -0.17 17.91
CA LEU A 217 -1.00 -1.49 18.11
C LEU A 217 0.15 -2.48 18.28
N PHE A 218 0.46 -2.76 19.55
CA PHE A 218 1.52 -3.69 19.94
C PHE A 218 0.97 -5.11 19.96
N PHE A 219 1.61 -6.01 19.21
CA PHE A 219 1.43 -7.44 19.34
C PHE A 219 2.65 -7.98 20.09
N LYS A 220 2.52 -8.13 21.41
CA LYS A 220 3.66 -8.34 22.32
C LYS A 220 3.61 -9.68 23.08
N GLU A 221 4.60 -10.53 22.76
CA GLU A 221 5.31 -11.54 23.58
C GLU A 221 4.60 -12.81 24.08
N GLY A 222 4.32 -13.78 23.21
CA GLY A 222 4.13 -15.18 23.60
C GLY A 222 3.80 -16.09 22.41
N ASN A 223 4.00 -17.39 22.60
CA ASN A 223 4.66 -18.25 21.62
C ASN A 223 3.87 -18.81 20.42
N GLN A 224 2.58 -18.52 20.16
CA GLN A 224 1.81 -19.38 19.24
C GLN A 224 0.62 -18.76 18.45
N GLY A 225 0.50 -17.43 18.31
CA GLY A 225 -0.66 -16.82 17.64
C GLY A 225 -0.44 -16.46 16.17
N LYS A 226 -1.31 -16.93 15.27
CA LYS A 226 -1.43 -16.43 13.88
C LYS A 226 -2.20 -15.12 13.86
N CYS A 227 -1.72 -14.14 13.10
CA CYS A 227 -2.46 -12.91 12.88
C CYS A 227 -2.73 -12.67 11.40
N PHE A 228 -3.96 -12.30 11.09
CA PHE A 228 -4.35 -11.84 9.76
C PHE A 228 -4.91 -10.42 9.89
N ILE A 229 -4.36 -9.48 9.13
CA ILE A 229 -4.81 -8.08 9.10
C ILE A 229 -5.07 -7.72 7.64
N SER A 230 -6.26 -7.20 7.32
CA SER A 230 -6.56 -6.80 5.95
C SER A 230 -7.48 -5.62 5.83
N GLY A 231 -7.31 -4.82 4.77
CA GLY A 231 -8.31 -3.83 4.35
C GLY A 231 -8.41 -2.61 5.27
N ILE A 232 -7.32 -2.25 5.96
CA ILE A 232 -7.28 -1.13 6.91
C ILE A 232 -6.28 -0.08 6.45
N CYS A 233 -6.62 1.20 6.63
CA CYS A 233 -5.65 2.28 6.57
C CYS A 233 -5.18 2.67 7.97
N PHE A 234 -3.88 2.61 8.19
CA PHE A 234 -3.21 3.11 9.38
C PHE A 234 -2.64 4.49 9.03
N LYS A 235 -3.19 5.52 9.65
CA LYS A 235 -2.82 6.91 9.41
C LYS A 235 -2.22 7.52 10.67
N GLY A 236 -1.04 8.08 10.52
CA GLY A 236 -0.27 8.62 11.63
C GLY A 236 -0.31 10.13 11.73
N ASN A 237 0.52 10.59 12.64
CA ASN A 237 0.84 11.99 12.85
C ASN A 237 2.36 12.16 12.74
N PRO A 238 2.87 12.83 11.68
CA PRO A 238 4.31 12.99 11.49
C PRO A 238 4.95 13.87 12.58
N SER A 239 4.17 14.57 13.41
CA SER A 239 4.72 15.28 14.58
C SER A 239 5.09 14.36 15.74
N GLU A 240 4.79 13.06 15.67
CA GLU A 240 5.04 12.07 16.71
C GLU A 240 6.20 11.14 16.31
N PRO A 241 7.48 11.53 16.52
CA PRO A 241 8.65 10.89 15.92
C PRO A 241 8.94 9.46 16.39
N GLU A 242 8.19 8.96 17.38
CA GLU A 242 8.29 7.59 17.90
C GLU A 242 7.08 6.74 17.53
N GLN A 243 6.15 7.28 16.74
CA GLN A 243 4.93 6.60 16.37
C GLN A 243 5.19 5.47 15.38
N GLU A 244 4.70 4.29 15.76
CA GLU A 244 4.65 3.10 14.92
C GLU A 244 3.22 2.58 14.87
N PHE A 245 2.74 2.10 13.71
CA PHE A 245 1.36 1.61 13.63
C PHE A 245 1.23 0.20 14.18
N LEU A 246 2.06 -0.70 13.64
CA LEU A 246 2.05 -2.11 13.98
C LEU A 246 3.47 -2.51 14.39
N ARG A 247 3.61 -2.98 15.63
CA ARG A 247 4.82 -3.66 16.08
C ARG A 247 4.47 -5.09 16.45
N ILE A 248 5.05 -6.03 15.72
CA ILE A 248 4.90 -7.46 15.98
C ILE A 248 6.21 -7.98 16.56
N GLN A 249 6.20 -8.27 17.86
CA GLN A 249 7.33 -8.84 18.56
C GLN A 249 7.12 -10.35 18.73
N THR A 250 7.77 -11.17 17.90
CA THR A 250 7.54 -12.63 17.88
C THR A 250 8.59 -13.39 18.65
N LEU A 251 8.15 -14.31 19.52
CA LEU A 251 9.04 -15.26 20.19
C LEU A 251 9.14 -16.59 19.45
N VAL A 252 8.06 -17.21 18.96
CA VAL A 252 8.11 -18.50 18.23
C VAL A 252 6.88 -18.64 17.31
N ARG A 253 7.01 -19.33 16.15
CA ARG A 253 5.94 -19.87 15.27
C ARG A 253 4.67 -19.02 15.12
N ASN A 254 4.76 -17.90 14.41
CA ASN A 254 3.57 -17.16 14.00
C ASN A 254 3.47 -17.13 12.48
N GLY A 255 2.26 -17.35 11.96
CA GLY A 255 1.91 -16.96 10.60
C GLY A 255 1.36 -15.56 10.67
N ILE A 256 2.12 -14.58 10.16
CA ILE A 256 1.70 -13.19 10.06
C ILE A 256 1.24 -12.96 8.63
N VAL A 257 0.03 -12.46 8.44
CA VAL A 257 -0.48 -12.11 7.10
C VAL A 257 -1.05 -10.69 7.16
N ILE A 258 -0.49 -9.79 6.35
CA ILE A 258 -0.96 -8.41 6.21
C ILE A 258 -1.27 -8.19 4.73
N ARG A 259 -2.52 -7.86 4.42
CA ARG A 259 -2.99 -7.76 3.02
C ARG A 259 -3.82 -6.53 2.76
N ASN A 260 -3.67 -5.92 1.59
CA ASN A 260 -4.55 -4.82 1.16
C ASN A 260 -4.66 -3.71 2.23
N CYS A 261 -3.55 -3.37 2.87
CA CYS A 261 -3.48 -2.33 3.89
C CYS A 261 -2.76 -1.09 3.35
N ARG A 262 -3.08 0.07 3.92
CA ARG A 262 -2.37 1.32 3.65
C ARG A 262 -1.75 1.84 4.94
N PHE A 263 -0.48 2.25 4.88
CA PHE A 263 0.24 2.83 5.99
C PHE A 263 0.73 4.21 5.58
N VAL A 264 0.23 5.25 6.22
CA VAL A 264 0.47 6.64 5.81
C VAL A 264 0.86 7.53 6.98
N LEU A 265 1.93 8.31 6.82
CA LEU A 265 2.38 9.30 7.81
C LEU A 265 2.81 8.71 9.17
N ALA A 266 3.44 7.53 9.20
CA ALA A 266 4.04 7.04 10.44
C ALA A 266 5.14 7.98 10.89
N GLY A 267 5.07 8.46 12.13
CA GLY A 267 6.11 9.35 12.67
C GLY A 267 7.48 8.67 12.85
N LYS A 268 7.53 7.33 12.83
CA LYS A 268 8.77 6.54 12.75
C LYS A 268 8.66 5.45 11.69
N ASN A 269 8.18 4.27 12.08
CA ASN A 269 8.11 3.07 11.23
C ASN A 269 6.65 2.67 11.05
N ALA A 270 6.22 2.36 9.83
CA ALA A 270 4.84 1.90 9.62
C ALA A 270 4.62 0.48 10.19
N LEU A 271 5.47 -0.46 9.80
CA LEU A 271 5.41 -1.85 10.24
C LEU A 271 6.76 -2.32 10.78
N VAL A 272 6.77 -2.80 12.03
CA VAL A 272 7.97 -3.34 12.70
C VAL A 272 7.79 -4.82 12.99
N LEU A 273 8.68 -5.64 12.44
CA LEU A 273 8.83 -7.06 12.73
C LEU A 273 10.08 -7.25 13.62
N ASP A 274 9.87 -7.45 14.92
CA ASP A 274 10.94 -7.49 15.91
C ASP A 274 11.14 -8.91 16.48
N GLY A 275 12.30 -9.51 16.21
CA GLY A 275 12.71 -10.82 16.72
C GLY A 275 13.61 -10.76 17.95
N ARG A 276 13.67 -9.65 18.71
CA ARG A 276 14.61 -9.52 19.82
C ARG A 276 14.19 -10.29 21.08
N GLN A 277 14.76 -11.50 21.31
CA GLN A 277 14.88 -12.10 22.66
C GLN A 277 16.02 -13.12 22.82
N ALA A 278 16.38 -13.37 24.09
CA ALA A 278 17.59 -14.04 24.56
C ALA A 278 17.41 -15.55 24.78
N GLY A 279 18.24 -16.37 24.12
CA GLY A 279 18.69 -17.66 24.66
C GLY A 279 17.91 -18.93 24.30
N VAL A 280 16.86 -18.90 23.47
CA VAL A 280 16.14 -20.12 23.03
C VAL A 280 16.13 -20.20 21.50
N ALA A 281 16.42 -21.38 20.94
CA ALA A 281 16.40 -21.62 19.51
C ALA A 281 14.95 -21.50 18.98
N LEU A 282 14.70 -20.45 18.18
CA LEU A 282 13.36 -20.17 17.66
C LEU A 282 13.09 -20.99 16.38
N ALA A 283 11.85 -21.46 16.25
CA ALA A 283 11.33 -22.05 15.02
C ALA A 283 11.00 -20.95 13.99
N PRO A 284 10.99 -21.27 12.67
CA PRO A 284 10.71 -20.29 11.62
C PRO A 284 9.37 -19.57 11.83
N THR A 285 9.36 -18.26 11.57
CA THR A 285 8.18 -17.38 11.69
C THR A 285 7.91 -16.78 10.32
N CYS A 286 6.93 -17.28 9.57
CA CYS A 286 6.61 -16.78 8.23
C CYS A 286 5.78 -15.50 8.31
N ALA A 287 6.18 -14.47 7.56
CA ALA A 287 5.43 -13.23 7.42
C ALA A 287 5.09 -12.98 5.95
N PHE A 288 3.81 -12.84 5.64
CA PHE A 288 3.30 -12.53 4.30
C PHE A 288 2.73 -11.12 4.29
N ILE A 289 3.32 -10.24 3.49
CA ILE A 289 2.91 -8.85 3.34
C ILE A 289 2.60 -8.66 1.86
N GLU A 290 1.31 -8.53 1.52
CA GLU A 290 0.87 -8.52 0.13
C GLU A 290 -0.04 -7.33 -0.18
N ASN A 291 0.09 -6.74 -1.37
CA ASN A 291 -0.77 -5.66 -1.84
C ASN A 291 -0.90 -4.50 -0.85
N CYS A 292 0.17 -4.17 -0.13
CA CYS A 292 0.18 -3.06 0.83
C CYS A 292 0.79 -1.80 0.21
N ILE A 293 0.31 -0.63 0.67
CA ILE A 293 0.83 0.68 0.26
C ILE A 293 1.45 1.36 1.48
N PHE A 294 2.69 1.79 1.37
CA PHE A 294 3.42 2.56 2.38
C PHE A 294 3.70 3.94 1.80
N SER A 295 3.16 5.00 2.40
CA SER A 295 3.37 6.36 1.91
C SER A 295 3.70 7.36 2.99
N ASP A 296 4.63 8.28 2.72
CA ASP A 296 4.94 9.42 3.59
C ASP A 296 5.31 9.06 5.05
N ASN A 297 5.89 7.87 5.26
CA ASN A 297 6.43 7.46 6.56
C ASN A 297 7.80 8.11 6.81
N ILE A 298 8.08 8.53 8.04
CA ILE A 298 9.27 9.33 8.35
C ILE A 298 10.57 8.54 8.22
N ASN A 299 10.63 7.32 8.78
CA ASN A 299 11.86 6.53 8.81
C ASN A 299 11.81 5.32 7.90
N ALA A 300 10.80 4.46 8.02
CA ALA A 300 10.72 3.28 7.17
C ALA A 300 9.30 2.77 6.96
N GLY A 301 9.03 2.26 5.76
CA GLY A 301 7.79 1.53 5.49
C GLY A 301 7.75 0.21 6.26
N ILE A 302 8.78 -0.63 6.07
CA ILE A 302 8.95 -1.89 6.79
C ILE A 302 10.31 -1.92 7.48
N VAL A 303 10.29 -2.31 8.76
CA VAL A 303 11.48 -2.56 9.56
C VAL A 303 11.46 -3.99 10.09
N ALA A 304 12.45 -4.81 9.71
CA ALA A 304 12.68 -6.11 10.33
C ALA A 304 13.97 -6.08 11.15
N LEU A 305 13.89 -6.43 12.44
CA LEU A 305 15.03 -6.36 13.36
C LEU A 305 15.27 -7.71 14.03
N LYS A 306 16.51 -8.19 13.99
CA LYS A 306 16.96 -9.33 14.81
C LYS A 306 17.74 -8.82 16.03
N SER A 307 17.66 -9.53 17.16
CA SER A 307 18.61 -9.30 18.26
C SER A 307 20.03 -9.72 17.85
N THR A 308 21.00 -8.86 18.14
CA THR A 308 22.44 -9.10 17.95
C THR A 308 22.99 -10.20 18.87
N THR A 309 22.25 -10.64 19.88
CA THR A 309 22.77 -11.55 20.93
C THR A 309 22.51 -13.04 20.68
N SER A 310 21.67 -13.43 19.72
CA SER A 310 21.40 -14.86 19.43
C SER A 310 21.77 -15.25 17.99
N PRO A 311 22.75 -16.17 17.80
CA PRO A 311 23.01 -16.75 16.49
C PRO A 311 21.84 -17.61 15.97
N TYR A 312 21.00 -18.14 16.87
CA TYR A 312 19.91 -19.06 16.55
C TYR A 312 18.55 -18.42 16.93
N GLY A 313 17.82 -17.90 15.95
CA GLY A 313 16.47 -17.36 16.14
C GLY A 313 16.29 -15.95 15.58
N GLY A 314 15.95 -15.87 14.30
CA GLY A 314 15.43 -14.66 13.65
C GLY A 314 14.13 -15.00 12.94
N ILE A 315 13.40 -13.97 12.50
CA ILE A 315 12.26 -14.15 11.60
C ILE A 315 12.81 -14.76 10.29
N SER A 316 12.12 -15.73 9.70
CA SER A 316 12.52 -16.38 8.44
C SER A 316 11.34 -16.36 7.48
N ASP A 317 11.56 -16.55 6.19
CA ASP A 317 10.44 -16.70 5.25
C ASP A 317 9.51 -15.46 5.27
N ILE A 318 10.13 -14.27 5.18
CA ILE A 318 9.42 -13.00 5.01
C ILE A 318 9.16 -12.84 3.52
N HIS A 319 7.89 -12.90 3.11
CA HIS A 319 7.45 -12.69 1.74
C HIS A 319 6.77 -11.33 1.63
N ILE A 320 7.34 -10.45 0.81
CA ILE A 320 6.81 -9.11 0.51
C ILE A 320 6.44 -9.10 -0.97
N HIS A 321 5.15 -9.06 -1.27
CA HIS A 321 4.66 -9.25 -2.63
C HIS A 321 3.73 -8.13 -3.09
N SER A 322 3.90 -7.63 -4.31
CA SER A 322 2.98 -6.66 -4.92
C SER A 322 2.71 -5.41 -4.04
N CYS A 323 3.72 -4.97 -3.28
CA CYS A 323 3.62 -3.81 -2.39
C CYS A 323 4.17 -2.54 -3.05
N GLN A 324 3.74 -1.38 -2.56
CA GLN A 324 4.16 -0.06 -3.08
C GLN A 324 4.69 0.84 -1.97
N TRP A 325 5.81 1.51 -2.24
CA TRP A 325 6.36 2.58 -1.43
C TRP A 325 6.34 3.86 -2.24
N LEU A 326 5.62 4.86 -1.73
CA LEU A 326 5.37 6.13 -2.41
C LEU A 326 5.62 7.26 -1.41
N PHE A 327 6.75 7.94 -1.52
CA PHE A 327 7.05 9.07 -0.65
C PHE A 327 6.88 10.37 -1.42
N ALA A 328 6.23 11.36 -0.81
CA ALA A 328 6.20 12.70 -1.36
C ALA A 328 7.64 13.24 -1.49
N GLU A 329 7.93 13.92 -2.60
CA GLU A 329 9.23 14.53 -2.93
C GLU A 329 9.73 15.60 -1.92
N GLU A 330 9.10 15.75 -0.76
CA GLU A 330 9.45 16.79 0.19
C GLU A 330 10.75 16.44 0.96
N PRO A 331 11.74 17.35 0.96
CA PRO A 331 13.13 17.10 1.36
C PRO A 331 13.37 17.02 2.88
N TYR A 332 12.34 16.77 3.70
CA TYR A 332 12.42 16.99 5.16
C TYR A 332 12.83 15.77 6.00
N TYR A 333 12.95 14.57 5.42
CA TYR A 333 13.21 13.36 6.21
C TYR A 333 14.63 12.87 6.04
N VAL A 334 15.38 12.83 7.14
CA VAL A 334 16.85 12.63 7.18
C VAL A 334 17.26 11.16 6.92
N THR A 335 16.34 10.21 7.03
CA THR A 335 16.58 8.79 6.72
C THR A 335 15.26 8.11 6.40
N ASN A 336 14.94 7.89 5.13
CA ASN A 336 13.71 7.21 4.74
C ASN A 336 13.99 5.93 3.95
N TYR A 337 13.73 4.77 4.55
CA TYR A 337 13.91 3.48 3.92
C TYR A 337 12.57 2.96 3.38
N GLY A 338 12.54 2.45 2.16
CA GLY A 338 11.40 1.63 1.73
C GLY A 338 11.32 0.40 2.65
N ILE A 339 12.37 -0.41 2.60
CA ILE A 339 12.52 -1.64 3.36
C ILE A 339 13.86 -1.64 4.09
N TYR A 340 13.83 -1.75 5.41
CA TYR A 340 15.01 -1.87 6.26
C TYR A 340 15.00 -3.19 7.02
N MET A 341 15.99 -4.06 6.77
CA MET A 341 16.15 -5.32 7.50
C MET A 341 17.55 -5.45 8.09
N GLU A 342 17.61 -5.55 9.41
CA GLU A 342 18.85 -5.71 10.15
C GLU A 342 18.94 -7.05 10.89
N GLY A 343 19.91 -7.88 10.49
CA GLY A 343 20.17 -9.21 11.04
C GLY A 343 19.72 -10.36 10.13
N ALA A 344 19.89 -11.60 10.60
CA ALA A 344 19.69 -12.80 9.78
C ALA A 344 18.21 -13.18 9.58
N PHE A 345 17.70 -13.00 8.36
CA PHE A 345 16.37 -13.41 7.92
C PHE A 345 16.44 -14.40 6.74
N PRO A 346 16.64 -15.70 6.98
CA PRO A 346 16.74 -16.67 5.90
C PRO A 346 15.38 -16.83 5.20
N GLY A 347 15.41 -16.97 3.87
CA GLY A 347 14.20 -17.17 3.07
C GLY A 347 13.40 -15.90 2.79
N THR A 348 14.01 -14.72 2.94
CA THR A 348 13.33 -13.46 2.62
C THR A 348 13.16 -13.33 1.11
N GLU A 349 11.94 -13.02 0.67
CA GLU A 349 11.56 -12.82 -0.71
C GLU A 349 10.85 -11.47 -0.88
N ILE A 350 11.29 -10.68 -1.86
CA ILE A 350 10.61 -9.44 -2.28
C ILE A 350 10.27 -9.58 -3.75
N SER A 351 8.98 -9.61 -4.09
CA SER A 351 8.55 -9.83 -5.48
C SER A 351 7.48 -8.85 -5.95
N ASN A 352 7.56 -8.44 -7.22
CA ASN A 352 6.58 -7.57 -7.89
C ASN A 352 6.29 -6.24 -7.17
N CYS A 353 7.26 -5.68 -6.45
CA CYS A 353 7.08 -4.46 -5.66
C CYS A 353 7.45 -3.19 -6.45
N MET A 354 6.85 -2.05 -6.09
CA MET A 354 7.27 -0.74 -6.58
C MET A 354 7.84 0.08 -5.43
N ILE A 355 9.10 0.49 -5.53
CA ILE A 355 9.80 1.23 -4.48
C ILE A 355 10.29 2.55 -5.08
N ALA A 356 9.62 3.64 -4.72
CA ALA A 356 9.83 4.94 -5.31
C ALA A 356 10.18 5.99 -4.27
N ASP A 357 11.04 6.93 -4.65
CA ASP A 357 11.27 8.20 -3.95
C ASP A 357 11.69 8.05 -2.46
N CYS A 358 12.30 6.90 -2.09
CA CYS A 358 12.87 6.66 -0.76
C CYS A 358 14.27 7.29 -0.65
N SER A 359 14.87 7.41 0.53
CA SER A 359 16.33 7.67 0.64
C SER A 359 17.14 6.44 0.22
N ILE A 360 16.72 5.27 0.72
CA ILE A 360 17.22 3.96 0.28
C ILE A 360 16.01 3.09 0.01
N GLY A 361 15.91 2.52 -1.18
CA GLY A 361 14.79 1.63 -1.52
C GLY A 361 14.79 0.40 -0.63
N VAL A 362 15.89 -0.35 -0.63
CA VAL A 362 16.05 -1.61 0.12
C VAL A 362 17.41 -1.63 0.83
N PHE A 363 17.41 -1.83 2.15
CA PHE A 363 18.60 -1.99 2.98
C PHE A 363 18.56 -3.32 3.75
N LEU A 364 19.56 -4.19 3.55
CA LEU A 364 19.57 -5.54 4.11
C LEU A 364 20.91 -5.94 4.74
N THR A 365 20.83 -6.62 5.89
CA THR A 365 21.96 -7.36 6.50
C THR A 365 21.61 -8.82 6.81
N ALA A 366 20.84 -9.44 5.90
CA ALA A 366 20.22 -10.77 6.04
C ALA A 366 21.12 -11.97 5.70
N THR A 367 20.61 -13.20 5.85
CA THR A 367 21.36 -14.43 5.55
C THR A 367 21.16 -14.92 4.13
N THR A 368 19.92 -15.12 3.66
CA THR A 368 19.58 -15.49 2.28
C THR A 368 18.43 -14.62 1.81
N PHE A 369 18.47 -14.17 0.57
CA PHE A 369 17.54 -13.17 0.06
C PHE A 369 17.31 -13.31 -1.44
N HIS A 370 16.05 -13.18 -1.87
CA HIS A 370 15.61 -13.13 -3.26
C HIS A 370 14.81 -11.85 -3.52
N ILE A 371 15.16 -11.09 -4.56
CA ILE A 371 14.35 -9.97 -5.06
C ILE A 371 14.07 -10.13 -6.55
N GLU A 372 12.79 -10.10 -6.91
CA GLU A 372 12.37 -10.35 -8.29
C GLU A 372 11.26 -9.43 -8.79
N GLY A 373 11.34 -9.01 -10.06
CA GLY A 373 10.22 -8.32 -10.72
C GLY A 373 9.88 -6.96 -10.11
N CYS A 374 10.77 -6.35 -9.34
CA CYS A 374 10.52 -5.09 -8.66
C CYS A 374 10.89 -3.90 -9.55
N HIS A 375 10.16 -2.79 -9.41
CA HIS A 375 10.47 -1.50 -10.01
C HIS A 375 10.97 -0.55 -8.92
N ILE A 376 12.25 -0.24 -8.94
CA ILE A 376 12.92 0.61 -7.95
C ILE A 376 13.35 1.89 -8.66
N HIS A 377 12.81 3.04 -8.26
CA HIS A 377 13.10 4.29 -8.97
C HIS A 377 13.20 5.54 -8.11
N ASN A 378 14.02 6.48 -8.57
CA ASN A 378 14.16 7.84 -8.05
C ASN A 378 14.44 7.93 -6.54
N ASN A 379 15.06 6.92 -5.92
CA ASN A 379 15.37 7.01 -4.50
C ASN A 379 16.41 8.11 -4.27
N MET A 380 16.06 9.14 -3.51
CA MET A 380 16.81 10.40 -3.36
C MET A 380 17.97 10.31 -2.36
N PHE A 381 18.92 11.23 -2.51
CA PHE A 381 20.17 11.24 -1.75
C PHE A 381 20.13 12.10 -0.48
N ILE A 382 20.66 11.57 0.62
CA ILE A 382 20.95 12.25 1.90
C ILE A 382 22.38 11.93 2.37
N ASP A 383 22.94 10.74 2.12
CA ASP A 383 24.32 10.39 2.51
C ASP A 383 25.14 9.49 1.52
N ASN A 384 26.47 9.44 1.73
CA ASN A 384 27.44 8.71 0.89
C ASN A 384 27.25 7.17 0.83
N ARG A 385 26.30 6.59 1.57
CA ARG A 385 26.01 5.16 1.61
C ARG A 385 24.86 4.78 0.68
N GLU A 386 24.16 5.75 0.10
CA GLU A 386 22.85 5.51 -0.47
C GLU A 386 22.90 4.98 -1.90
N CYS A 387 22.13 3.92 -2.12
CA CYS A 387 21.89 3.22 -3.37
C CYS A 387 20.45 2.73 -3.34
N ASP A 388 19.88 2.41 -4.51
CA ASP A 388 18.53 1.86 -4.58
C ASP A 388 18.41 0.56 -3.77
N PHE A 389 19.45 -0.28 -3.87
CA PHE A 389 19.56 -1.55 -3.18
C PHE A 389 20.92 -1.69 -2.49
N TYR A 390 20.91 -1.76 -1.16
CA TYR A 390 22.08 -2.05 -0.34
C TYR A 390 21.93 -3.39 0.37
N ALA A 391 22.92 -4.27 0.20
CA ALA A 391 23.04 -5.47 1.00
C ALA A 391 24.45 -5.60 1.57
N SER A 392 24.55 -6.06 2.82
CA SER A 392 25.85 -6.40 3.39
C SER A 392 25.87 -7.64 4.26
N THR A 393 26.98 -8.38 4.20
CA THR A 393 27.23 -9.59 5.01
C THR A 393 26.25 -10.74 4.75
N ILE A 394 25.68 -10.81 3.53
CA ILE A 394 24.63 -11.80 3.14
C ILE A 394 25.22 -13.01 2.40
N ARG A 395 24.65 -14.21 2.59
CA ARG A 395 25.05 -15.46 1.94
C ARG A 395 23.92 -16.05 1.08
N GLY A 396 24.00 -15.91 -0.23
CA GLY A 396 22.93 -16.32 -1.14
C GLY A 396 22.02 -15.13 -1.39
N VAL A 397 22.48 -14.26 -2.29
CA VAL A 397 21.75 -13.06 -2.73
C VAL A 397 21.35 -13.32 -4.17
N GLU A 398 20.07 -13.30 -4.46
CA GLU A 398 19.55 -13.33 -5.83
C GLU A 398 18.76 -12.06 -6.13
N ILE A 399 19.14 -11.37 -7.21
CA ILE A 399 18.52 -10.14 -7.70
C ILE A 399 18.16 -10.39 -9.17
N ALA A 400 16.89 -10.69 -9.43
CA ALA A 400 16.41 -11.17 -10.71
C ALA A 400 15.36 -10.25 -11.34
N HIS A 401 15.41 -9.97 -12.64
CA HIS A 401 14.29 -9.35 -13.36
C HIS A 401 13.75 -8.01 -12.79
N ASN A 402 14.60 -7.23 -12.12
CA ASN A 402 14.20 -5.93 -11.55
C ASN A 402 14.47 -4.78 -12.53
N ARG A 403 13.76 -3.66 -12.35
CA ARG A 403 13.96 -2.42 -13.08
C ARG A 403 14.45 -1.33 -12.13
N PHE A 404 15.66 -0.83 -12.33
CA PHE A 404 16.28 0.27 -11.58
C PHE A 404 16.30 1.54 -12.43
N VAL A 405 15.58 2.59 -12.01
CA VAL A 405 15.42 3.82 -12.80
C VAL A 405 15.77 5.08 -12.02
N GLY A 406 16.61 5.95 -12.59
CA GLY A 406 16.80 7.30 -12.03
C GLY A 406 17.53 7.37 -10.69
N ALA A 407 18.31 6.34 -10.32
CA ALA A 407 19.16 6.38 -9.13
C ALA A 407 20.09 7.62 -9.19
N PRO A 408 20.23 8.39 -8.10
CA PRO A 408 20.78 9.74 -8.18
C PRO A 408 22.30 9.82 -8.10
N LEU A 409 23.01 9.10 -7.20
CA LEU A 409 24.45 9.44 -6.97
C LEU A 409 25.51 8.36 -6.69
N ASN A 410 25.21 7.11 -6.31
CA ASN A 410 26.27 6.12 -6.00
C ASN A 410 26.15 4.83 -6.82
N ALA A 411 25.19 3.98 -6.47
CA ALA A 411 24.91 2.74 -7.16
C ALA A 411 23.42 2.45 -7.24
N ALA A 412 22.99 1.68 -8.24
CA ALA A 412 21.67 1.05 -8.20
C ALA A 412 21.73 -0.15 -7.24
N ILE A 413 22.78 -0.97 -7.36
CA ILE A 413 23.02 -2.12 -6.47
C ILE A 413 24.38 -1.96 -5.80
N ARG A 414 24.44 -2.05 -4.47
CA ARG A 414 25.68 -2.16 -3.70
C ARG A 414 25.64 -3.38 -2.79
N LEU A 415 26.59 -4.29 -3.02
CA LEU A 415 26.78 -5.50 -2.23
C LEU A 415 28.11 -5.41 -1.50
N LYS A 416 28.11 -5.58 -0.17
CA LYS A 416 29.32 -5.51 0.65
C LYS A 416 29.50 -6.76 1.51
N ASP A 417 30.64 -7.42 1.43
CA ASP A 417 30.96 -8.62 2.21
C ASP A 417 29.93 -9.77 2.02
N CYS A 418 29.28 -9.81 0.85
CA CYS A 418 28.30 -10.83 0.46
C CYS A 418 28.97 -12.06 -0.18
N ARG A 419 28.25 -13.18 -0.26
CA ARG A 419 28.70 -14.44 -0.87
C ARG A 419 27.59 -15.11 -1.68
N LYS A 420 27.93 -15.92 -2.68
CA LYS A 420 26.96 -16.63 -3.55
C LYS A 420 25.96 -15.65 -4.16
N ILE A 421 26.47 -14.68 -4.89
CA ILE A 421 25.69 -13.58 -5.47
C ILE A 421 25.20 -13.99 -6.86
N GLN A 422 23.93 -13.74 -7.16
CA GLN A 422 23.35 -13.90 -8.49
C GLN A 422 22.59 -12.61 -8.83
N ILE A 423 22.97 -11.95 -9.91
CA ILE A 423 22.32 -10.74 -10.42
C ILE A 423 21.98 -11.01 -11.89
N HIS A 424 20.72 -11.24 -12.21
CA HIS A 424 20.35 -11.60 -13.57
C HIS A 424 19.07 -10.98 -14.10
N GLY A 425 18.99 -10.77 -15.41
CA GLY A 425 17.77 -10.30 -16.06
C GLY A 425 17.32 -8.89 -15.69
N ASN A 426 18.14 -8.07 -15.01
CA ASN A 426 17.74 -6.74 -14.52
C ASN A 426 17.90 -5.67 -15.61
N SER A 427 17.09 -4.62 -15.54
CA SER A 427 17.19 -3.43 -16.38
C SER A 427 17.59 -2.21 -15.56
N PHE A 428 18.60 -1.48 -16.02
CA PHE A 428 19.06 -0.23 -15.43
C PHE A 428 18.86 0.90 -16.44
N TRP A 429 18.12 1.95 -16.08
CA TRP A 429 17.77 3.02 -17.02
C TRP A 429 17.87 4.41 -16.40
N LYS A 430 18.44 5.39 -17.12
CA LYS A 430 18.45 6.82 -16.72
C LYS A 430 19.05 7.10 -15.35
N ASN A 431 19.89 6.21 -14.84
CA ASN A 431 20.59 6.46 -13.59
C ASN A 431 21.65 7.56 -13.82
N SER A 432 21.72 8.52 -12.91
CA SER A 432 22.70 9.64 -12.96
C SER A 432 23.96 9.31 -12.14
N ILE A 433 24.15 8.03 -11.84
CA ILE A 433 25.15 7.49 -10.92
C ILE A 433 26.45 7.13 -11.62
N PRO A 434 27.60 7.18 -10.92
CA PRO A 434 28.86 6.69 -11.46
C PRO A 434 28.89 5.16 -11.63
N TYR A 435 28.03 4.38 -10.96
CA TYR A 435 28.10 2.91 -10.96
C TYR A 435 26.71 2.26 -11.06
N TYR A 436 26.40 1.30 -11.94
CA TYR A 436 25.13 0.55 -11.76
C TYR A 436 25.24 -0.48 -10.63
N ILE A 437 26.31 -1.27 -10.63
CA ILE A 437 26.55 -2.33 -9.63
C ILE A 437 27.91 -2.11 -8.95
N ILE A 438 27.93 -2.13 -7.62
CA ILE A 438 29.13 -2.13 -6.79
C ILE A 438 29.18 -3.43 -5.98
N ILE A 439 30.27 -4.18 -6.09
CA ILE A 439 30.55 -5.36 -5.25
C ILE A 439 31.85 -5.11 -4.48
N GLU A 440 31.77 -5.10 -3.15
CA GLU A 440 32.86 -4.75 -2.23
C GLU A 440 33.13 -5.90 -1.25
N GLY A 441 34.38 -6.34 -1.09
CA GLY A 441 34.75 -7.30 -0.02
C GLY A 441 34.11 -8.70 -0.12
N CYS A 442 33.46 -9.01 -1.23
CA CYS A 442 32.76 -10.27 -1.43
C CYS A 442 33.74 -11.42 -1.71
N ILE A 443 33.43 -12.58 -1.15
CA ILE A 443 34.21 -13.82 -1.28
C ILE A 443 33.26 -14.95 -1.68
N ASP A 444 33.75 -15.89 -2.48
CA ASP A 444 32.97 -16.92 -3.21
C ASP A 444 32.39 -16.42 -4.55
N ALA A 445 31.85 -17.37 -5.32
CA ALA A 445 31.24 -17.17 -6.62
C ALA A 445 30.20 -16.05 -6.65
N PHE A 446 30.23 -15.29 -7.73
CA PHE A 446 29.16 -14.38 -8.12
C PHE A 446 28.82 -14.59 -9.60
N ARG A 447 27.55 -14.42 -9.97
CA ARG A 447 27.08 -14.55 -11.34
C ARG A 447 26.28 -13.30 -11.72
N ILE A 448 26.71 -12.59 -12.76
CA ILE A 448 26.04 -11.39 -13.27
C ILE A 448 25.69 -11.63 -14.74
N THR A 449 24.44 -11.96 -15.06
CA THR A 449 24.03 -12.39 -16.41
C THR A 449 22.78 -11.71 -16.94
N ASP A 450 22.62 -11.61 -18.26
CA ASP A 450 21.35 -11.19 -18.87
C ASP A 450 20.84 -9.81 -18.42
N ASN A 451 21.71 -8.93 -17.91
CA ASN A 451 21.30 -7.59 -17.47
C ASN A 451 21.39 -6.60 -18.63
N ARG A 452 20.47 -5.62 -18.65
CA ARG A 452 20.40 -4.57 -19.65
C ARG A 452 20.68 -3.21 -19.02
N PHE A 453 21.74 -2.54 -19.48
CA PHE A 453 22.17 -1.23 -19.01
C PHE A 453 21.90 -0.18 -20.08
N GLU A 454 20.98 0.74 -19.83
CA GLU A 454 20.52 1.75 -20.78
C GLU A 454 20.78 3.17 -20.31
N GLU A 455 21.22 4.02 -21.25
CA GLU A 455 21.08 5.48 -21.26
C GLU A 455 21.41 6.13 -19.90
N ALA A 456 22.70 6.28 -19.61
CA ALA A 456 23.13 7.15 -18.55
C ALA A 456 22.82 8.62 -18.90
N ARG A 457 22.24 9.38 -17.95
CA ARG A 457 22.05 10.83 -18.15
C ARG A 457 23.37 11.59 -18.22
N ASP A 458 24.43 11.02 -17.66
CA ASP A 458 25.78 11.57 -17.67
C ASP A 458 26.75 10.61 -18.36
N SER A 459 27.70 11.15 -19.12
CA SER A 459 28.67 10.39 -19.93
C SER A 459 29.77 9.68 -19.12
N THR A 460 29.64 9.55 -17.80
CA THR A 460 30.70 9.08 -16.88
C THR A 460 30.35 7.79 -16.14
N VAL A 461 29.28 7.09 -16.54
CA VAL A 461 28.78 5.92 -15.82
C VAL A 461 29.60 4.66 -16.14
N THR A 462 30.04 3.99 -15.08
CA THR A 462 30.71 2.69 -15.10
C THR A 462 29.69 1.61 -14.80
N PRO A 463 29.47 0.59 -15.64
CA PRO A 463 28.33 -0.28 -15.39
C PRO A 463 28.49 -1.20 -14.18
N VAL A 464 29.66 -1.79 -14.02
CA VAL A 464 29.96 -2.68 -12.90
C VAL A 464 31.32 -2.31 -12.32
N THR A 465 31.38 -2.15 -11.00
CA THR A 465 32.61 -1.89 -10.26
C THR A 465 32.82 -2.96 -9.20
N LEU A 466 33.97 -3.62 -9.28
CA LEU A 466 34.42 -4.64 -8.33
C LEU A 466 35.56 -4.05 -7.50
N ARG A 467 35.44 -4.06 -6.17
CA ARG A 467 36.50 -3.59 -5.26
C ARG A 467 36.76 -4.63 -4.19
N ASN A 468 38.02 -5.01 -4.00
CA ASN A 468 38.42 -6.01 -3.00
C ASN A 468 37.63 -7.33 -3.11
N VAL A 469 37.29 -7.76 -4.33
CA VAL A 469 36.57 -9.01 -4.59
C VAL A 469 37.58 -10.14 -4.81
N VAL A 470 37.37 -11.29 -4.16
CA VAL A 470 38.15 -12.51 -4.42
C VAL A 470 37.36 -13.38 -5.39
N PHE A 471 37.84 -13.49 -6.62
CA PHE A 471 37.24 -14.33 -7.64
C PHE A 471 37.46 -15.81 -7.30
N ASP A 472 36.41 -16.62 -7.44
CA ASP A 472 36.53 -18.07 -7.47
C ASP A 472 36.34 -18.60 -8.90
N SER A 473 36.52 -19.91 -9.10
CA SER A 473 36.40 -20.53 -10.43
C SER A 473 34.99 -20.51 -11.03
N ASN A 474 33.99 -20.10 -10.26
CA ASN A 474 32.59 -20.02 -10.67
C ASN A 474 32.08 -18.57 -10.74
N SER A 475 32.96 -17.57 -10.59
CA SER A 475 32.62 -16.17 -10.82
C SER A 475 32.42 -15.91 -12.32
N VAL A 476 31.22 -15.47 -12.73
CA VAL A 476 30.84 -15.29 -14.14
C VAL A 476 30.17 -13.94 -14.38
N ILE A 477 30.56 -13.25 -15.45
CA ILE A 477 29.88 -12.08 -16.01
C ILE A 477 29.68 -12.35 -17.52
N GLU A 478 28.48 -12.72 -17.93
CA GLU A 478 28.16 -13.12 -19.31
C GLU A 478 26.82 -12.54 -19.77
N ASP A 479 26.57 -12.46 -21.08
CA ASP A 479 25.25 -12.14 -21.66
C ASP A 479 24.61 -10.80 -21.20
N ASN A 480 25.41 -9.81 -20.79
CA ASN A 480 24.92 -8.49 -20.42
C ASN A 480 24.89 -7.55 -21.66
N ILE A 481 23.83 -6.75 -21.78
CA ILE A 481 23.62 -5.78 -22.87
C ILE A 481 23.89 -4.37 -22.37
N PHE A 482 24.73 -3.64 -23.09
CA PHE A 482 25.13 -2.27 -22.77
C PHE A 482 24.71 -1.33 -23.92
N ILE A 483 23.87 -0.34 -23.64
CA ILE A 483 23.31 0.61 -24.63
C ILE A 483 23.63 2.05 -24.20
N GLY A 484 24.43 2.77 -25.00
CA GLY A 484 24.79 4.18 -24.82
C GLY A 484 26.28 4.48 -24.58
N ASP A 485 26.63 5.75 -24.34
CA ASP A 485 28.02 6.24 -24.13
C ASP A 485 28.57 5.81 -22.76
N ILE A 486 29.08 4.58 -22.69
CA ILE A 486 29.67 3.96 -21.51
C ILE A 486 31.20 4.14 -21.54
N ARG A 487 31.70 5.16 -20.84
CA ARG A 487 33.12 5.59 -20.92
C ARG A 487 34.07 4.91 -19.94
N HIS A 488 33.56 4.20 -18.93
CA HIS A 488 34.40 3.60 -17.89
C HIS A 488 34.18 2.09 -17.79
N GLY A 489 35.30 1.37 -17.91
CA GLY A 489 35.37 0.02 -18.43
C GLY A 489 34.76 -1.09 -17.57
N ILE A 490 34.61 -2.24 -18.23
CA ILE A 490 34.25 -3.52 -17.63
C ILE A 490 35.51 -4.08 -16.94
N PRO A 491 35.43 -4.54 -15.67
CA PRO A 491 36.52 -5.26 -15.03
C PRO A 491 36.82 -6.53 -15.86
N ALA A 492 38.04 -6.64 -16.40
CA ALA A 492 38.43 -7.73 -17.27
C ALA A 492 38.60 -9.05 -16.49
N VAL A 493 37.48 -9.75 -16.28
CA VAL A 493 37.41 -11.19 -16.04
C VAL A 493 36.26 -11.71 -16.89
N LEU A 494 36.54 -11.97 -18.16
CA LEU A 494 35.60 -12.56 -19.11
C LEU A 494 35.95 -14.05 -19.22
N SER A 495 35.03 -14.93 -18.79
CA SER A 495 34.98 -16.31 -19.25
C SER A 495 34.00 -16.37 -20.43
N GLU A 496 34.32 -17.15 -21.47
CA GLU A 496 33.43 -17.41 -22.62
C GLU A 496 32.02 -17.80 -22.15
N PRO A 497 30.91 -17.26 -22.72
CA PRO A 497 30.66 -16.74 -24.08
C PRO A 497 30.67 -15.17 -24.20
N PRO A 498 30.38 -14.55 -25.38
CA PRO A 498 30.85 -13.19 -25.67
C PRO A 498 29.96 -12.06 -25.13
N LEU A 499 30.63 -11.04 -24.57
CA LEU A 499 30.08 -9.72 -24.30
C LEU A 499 29.63 -9.04 -25.61
N VAL A 500 28.37 -8.62 -25.70
CA VAL A 500 27.82 -7.84 -26.83
C VAL A 500 27.78 -6.36 -26.46
N ILE A 501 28.47 -5.52 -27.24
CA ILE A 501 28.46 -4.06 -27.10
C ILE A 501 27.82 -3.49 -28.36
N GLU A 502 26.70 -2.78 -28.19
CA GLU A 502 26.02 -2.06 -29.26
C GLU A 502 26.33 -0.56 -29.07
N GLU A 503 27.15 0.05 -29.96
CA GLU A 503 27.62 1.47 -30.03
C GLU A 503 29.10 1.80 -29.66
N ASP A 504 29.49 3.08 -29.80
CA ASP A 504 30.87 3.63 -29.83
C ASP A 504 31.68 3.36 -28.55
N PHE A 505 32.55 2.35 -28.58
CA PHE A 505 33.48 2.01 -27.49
C PHE A 505 34.80 2.77 -27.62
N SER A 506 34.88 4.01 -27.13
CA SER A 506 36.10 4.84 -27.22
C SER A 506 36.89 4.90 -25.89
N ARG A 507 37.87 3.98 -25.75
CA ARG A 507 38.94 3.90 -24.71
C ARG A 507 38.52 3.30 -23.36
N ALA A 508 39.02 2.10 -23.01
CA ALA A 508 39.13 1.66 -21.61
C ALA A 508 39.89 0.33 -21.42
N ILE A 509 41.16 0.37 -21.01
CA ILE A 509 41.77 -0.60 -20.08
C ILE A 509 42.82 0.17 -19.28
N ASP A 510 42.54 0.48 -18.02
CA ASP A 510 43.51 1.10 -17.11
C ASP A 510 43.69 0.19 -15.88
N THR A 511 44.63 -0.77 -16.00
CA THR A 511 45.24 -1.58 -14.92
C THR A 511 44.40 -2.69 -14.26
N ILE A 512 44.95 -3.92 -14.26
CA ILE A 512 44.52 -5.07 -13.45
C ILE A 512 45.68 -5.46 -12.55
N THR A 513 45.47 -5.57 -11.24
CA THR A 513 46.48 -6.11 -10.31
C THR A 513 46.15 -7.57 -10.00
N TRP A 514 47.09 -8.47 -10.28
CA TRP A 514 46.90 -9.93 -10.27
C TRP A 514 47.70 -10.59 -9.13
N ASN A 515 47.15 -11.63 -8.49
CA ASN A 515 47.89 -12.44 -7.52
C ASN A 515 48.53 -13.64 -8.23
N ALA A 516 49.84 -13.84 -8.08
CA ALA A 516 50.72 -14.60 -8.98
C ALA A 516 50.56 -16.15 -8.99
N SER A 517 49.34 -16.69 -8.94
CA SER A 517 49.10 -18.14 -8.96
C SER A 517 48.24 -18.60 -10.15
N GLY A 518 48.88 -18.86 -11.29
CA GLY A 518 48.61 -20.06 -12.10
C GLY A 518 47.35 -20.21 -12.99
N TYR A 519 46.46 -19.22 -13.14
CA TYR A 519 45.30 -19.36 -14.05
C TYR A 519 45.56 -18.74 -15.45
N SER A 520 45.15 -19.45 -16.51
CA SER A 520 45.17 -18.95 -17.90
C SER A 520 43.89 -18.17 -18.22
N LEU A 521 44.02 -17.04 -18.90
CA LEU A 521 42.89 -16.27 -19.43
C LEU A 521 42.63 -16.69 -20.89
N THR A 522 41.38 -17.03 -21.23
CA THR A 522 40.93 -17.23 -22.61
C THR A 522 39.98 -16.09 -22.95
N PHE A 523 40.30 -15.29 -23.98
CA PHE A 523 39.40 -14.25 -24.45
C PHE A 523 38.36 -14.86 -25.40
N GLY A 524 37.08 -14.77 -25.05
CA GLY A 524 35.97 -15.04 -25.97
C GLY A 524 35.90 -14.01 -27.11
N THR A 525 35.15 -14.32 -28.17
CA THR A 525 35.06 -13.52 -29.39
C THR A 525 34.23 -12.24 -29.20
N LEU A 526 34.85 -11.07 -29.11
CA LEU A 526 34.12 -9.79 -29.09
C LEU A 526 33.38 -9.58 -30.43
N THR A 527 32.05 -9.57 -30.42
CA THR A 527 31.24 -9.28 -31.63
C THR A 527 30.76 -7.85 -31.58
N LEU A 528 31.34 -7.00 -32.43
CA LEU A 528 30.98 -5.60 -32.58
C LEU A 528 29.92 -5.46 -33.69
N VAL A 529 28.74 -4.93 -33.38
CA VAL A 529 27.65 -4.75 -34.35
C VAL A 529 27.37 -3.25 -34.54
N GLY A 530 27.91 -2.63 -35.60
CA GLY A 530 27.67 -1.23 -35.95
C GLY A 530 28.62 -0.66 -37.02
N PRO A 531 28.24 0.40 -37.76
CA PRO A 531 29.11 1.04 -38.74
C PRO A 531 30.14 1.95 -38.04
N TRP A 532 31.40 1.54 -38.04
CA TRP A 532 32.51 2.32 -37.47
C TRP A 532 33.03 3.35 -38.47
N THR A 533 33.19 4.60 -38.02
CA THR A 533 34.03 5.60 -38.70
C THR A 533 35.25 5.91 -37.84
N PHE A 534 36.44 5.56 -38.34
CA PHE A 534 37.71 6.01 -37.76
C PHE A 534 37.93 7.48 -38.12
N ASP A 535 37.88 8.38 -37.13
CA ASP A 535 38.19 9.81 -37.35
C ASP A 535 39.71 10.04 -37.33
N THR A 536 40.25 10.39 -38.49
CA THR A 536 41.55 11.05 -38.64
C THR A 536 41.37 12.37 -39.39
N ARG A 537 40.99 13.44 -38.66
CA ARG A 537 41.13 14.87 -39.01
C ARG A 537 41.31 15.20 -40.51
N CYS A 538 40.25 15.61 -41.22
CA CYS A 538 40.23 16.78 -42.12
C CYS A 538 38.86 17.03 -42.76
N ASN A 539 38.59 18.31 -43.02
CA ASN A 539 37.38 18.90 -43.59
C ASN A 539 36.88 18.23 -44.88
N ALA A 540 35.64 17.74 -44.90
CA ALA A 540 34.79 17.66 -46.10
C ALA A 540 33.29 17.59 -45.74
N PHE A 541 32.51 18.35 -46.49
CA PHE A 541 31.06 18.52 -46.40
C PHE A 541 30.33 17.32 -47.06
N ASN A 542 29.27 16.79 -46.44
CA ASN A 542 28.39 15.77 -47.04
C ASN A 542 26.90 16.13 -46.83
N PRO A 543 26.11 16.38 -47.90
CA PRO A 543 24.72 16.82 -47.79
C PRO A 543 23.75 15.64 -47.99
N SER A 544 23.48 14.85 -46.94
CA SER A 544 22.33 13.91 -46.99
C SER A 544 21.97 13.25 -45.65
N LYS A 545 21.76 13.97 -44.55
CA LYS A 545 20.95 13.49 -43.40
C LYS A 545 20.29 14.68 -42.69
N GLY A 546 18.98 14.63 -42.56
CA GLY A 546 18.16 15.69 -41.96
C GLY A 546 18.39 15.81 -40.45
N PHE A 547 18.45 17.08 -40.02
CA PHE A 547 18.54 17.67 -38.67
C PHE A 547 19.86 18.43 -38.44
N ILE A 548 19.78 19.76 -38.62
CA ILE A 548 20.84 20.72 -38.30
C ILE A 548 20.45 21.43 -36.99
N ARG A 549 21.27 21.32 -35.94
CA ARG A 549 21.36 22.37 -34.91
C ARG A 549 22.28 23.46 -35.45
N GLY A 550 21.68 24.55 -35.94
CA GLY A 550 22.40 25.74 -36.37
C GLY A 550 22.16 26.88 -35.40
N ARG A 551 23.23 27.59 -35.00
CA ARG A 551 23.10 28.93 -34.42
C ARG A 551 22.74 29.87 -35.57
N VAL A 552 21.48 30.33 -35.61
CA VAL A 552 21.06 31.36 -36.57
C VAL A 552 21.50 32.71 -36.02
N VAL A 553 22.43 33.36 -36.71
CA VAL A 553 22.67 34.80 -36.55
C VAL A 553 21.85 35.47 -37.64
N PHE A 554 20.84 36.27 -37.25
CA PHE A 554 20.12 37.10 -38.20
C PHE A 554 20.93 38.37 -38.47
N SER A 555 21.27 38.62 -39.72
CA SER A 555 21.48 39.98 -40.23
C SER A 555 20.16 40.47 -40.82
N GLU A 556 19.73 41.68 -40.47
CA GLU A 556 18.52 42.31 -41.00
C GLU A 556 18.47 42.26 -42.53
N VAL A 557 17.42 41.64 -43.07
CA VAL A 557 16.87 42.00 -44.39
C VAL A 557 15.36 41.85 -44.35
N ASN A 558 14.66 42.93 -44.70
CA ASN A 558 13.21 43.04 -44.85
C ASN A 558 12.64 41.95 -45.78
N GLY A 559 11.58 41.26 -45.34
CA GLY A 559 10.72 40.44 -46.21
C GLY A 559 10.18 39.19 -45.53
N GLY A 560 8.92 39.23 -45.12
CA GLY A 560 8.25 38.13 -44.42
C GLY A 560 8.13 36.84 -45.24
N THR A 561 8.06 35.71 -44.53
CA THR A 561 7.70 34.41 -45.10
C THR A 561 6.64 33.77 -44.20
N TYR A 562 5.47 33.50 -44.79
CA TYR A 562 4.35 32.82 -44.13
C TYR A 562 4.42 31.31 -44.37
N PHE A 563 4.02 30.51 -43.39
CA PHE A 563 3.81 29.07 -43.51
C PHE A 563 2.53 28.67 -42.76
N ASP A 564 1.65 27.91 -43.42
CA ASP A 564 0.32 27.42 -43.00
C ASP A 564 0.10 26.04 -43.70
N PRO A 565 -0.70 25.02 -43.25
CA PRO A 565 -1.60 24.91 -42.07
C PRO A 565 -1.59 23.58 -41.26
N ALA A 566 -2.26 23.66 -40.09
CA ALA A 566 -3.21 22.73 -39.43
C ALA A 566 -2.83 21.31 -38.95
N THR A 567 -2.91 21.04 -37.63
CA THR A 567 -4.00 20.25 -36.96
C THR A 567 -3.81 20.04 -35.42
N PHE A 568 -4.94 20.05 -34.68
CA PHE A 568 -5.23 19.51 -33.32
C PHE A 568 -4.66 20.16 -32.02
N LEU A 569 -5.56 20.53 -31.08
CA LEU A 569 -5.33 21.17 -29.75
C LEU A 569 -6.25 20.58 -28.67
N TYR A 570 -5.78 20.45 -27.41
CA TYR A 570 -6.40 20.89 -26.13
C TYR A 570 -5.67 20.28 -24.89
N GLY A 571 -5.44 21.10 -23.84
CA GLY A 571 -5.22 20.65 -22.44
C GLY A 571 -3.84 20.89 -21.81
N VAL A 572 -3.64 22.03 -21.13
CA VAL A 572 -2.53 22.30 -20.17
C VAL A 572 -3.02 23.29 -19.11
N ASN A 573 -2.70 23.07 -17.81
CA ASN A 573 -3.16 23.95 -16.71
C ASN A 573 -2.07 24.85 -16.09
N TYR A 574 -0.77 24.72 -16.43
CA TYR A 574 0.29 25.58 -15.88
C TYR A 574 1.61 25.52 -16.67
N ILE A 575 2.35 26.64 -16.77
CA ILE A 575 3.70 26.73 -17.34
C ILE A 575 4.57 27.65 -16.44
N ARG A 576 5.76 27.19 -16.02
CA ARG A 576 6.72 28.00 -15.25
C ARG A 576 7.83 28.51 -16.15
N ILE A 577 8.12 29.82 -16.11
CA ILE A 577 9.21 30.45 -16.87
C ILE A 577 10.13 31.19 -15.90
N ARG A 578 11.43 30.84 -15.89
CA ARG A 578 12.45 31.53 -15.10
C ARG A 578 13.18 32.55 -15.98
N VAL A 579 13.25 33.80 -15.54
CA VAL A 579 13.92 34.90 -16.26
C VAL A 579 15.11 35.38 -15.44
N ASP A 580 16.33 35.01 -15.85
CA ASP A 580 17.56 35.26 -15.08
C ASP A 580 18.38 36.49 -15.58
N ARG A 581 17.77 37.46 -16.30
CA ARG A 581 18.48 38.68 -16.78
C ARG A 581 17.71 39.99 -16.52
N SER A 582 18.45 41.10 -16.51
CA SER A 582 17.97 42.44 -16.09
C SER A 582 16.99 43.10 -17.06
N ALA A 583 15.89 43.61 -16.50
CA ALA A 583 14.87 44.53 -17.03
C ALA A 583 14.43 44.34 -18.51
N GLY A 584 13.20 43.84 -18.68
CA GLY A 584 12.47 43.79 -19.96
C GLY A 584 10.96 43.77 -19.73
N SER A 585 10.17 43.96 -20.79
CA SER A 585 8.70 43.84 -20.75
C SER A 585 8.24 42.57 -21.47
N LEU A 586 7.41 41.74 -20.84
CA LEU A 586 6.81 40.58 -21.50
C LEU A 586 5.69 41.05 -22.45
N ARG A 587 5.66 40.56 -23.70
CA ARG A 587 4.56 40.82 -24.63
C ARG A 587 3.89 39.53 -25.09
N ALA A 588 2.56 39.52 -25.03
CA ALA A 588 1.74 38.54 -25.73
C ALA A 588 1.30 39.16 -27.06
N LEU A 589 1.55 38.47 -28.17
CA LEU A 589 1.07 38.87 -29.49
C LEU A 589 -0.08 37.96 -29.88
N THR A 590 -1.26 38.54 -30.07
CA THR A 590 -2.37 37.90 -30.81
C THR A 590 -2.45 38.55 -32.19
N SER A 591 -3.16 37.91 -33.13
CA SER A 591 -3.24 38.35 -34.53
C SER A 591 -3.68 39.81 -34.73
N ASP A 592 -4.32 40.42 -33.73
CA ASP A 592 -4.95 41.73 -33.87
C ASP A 592 -4.62 42.77 -32.78
N PHE A 593 -3.87 42.47 -31.70
CA PHE A 593 -3.46 43.47 -30.69
C PHE A 593 -2.13 43.14 -30.00
N ALA A 594 -1.36 44.18 -29.65
CA ALA A 594 -0.18 44.09 -28.79
C ALA A 594 -0.46 44.83 -27.48
N GLU A 595 -0.60 44.11 -26.37
CA GLU A 595 -0.75 44.70 -25.03
C GLU A 595 0.49 44.45 -24.17
N TYR A 596 0.83 45.44 -23.33
CA TYR A 596 2.03 45.43 -22.48
C TYR A 596 1.68 44.96 -21.07
N PHE A 597 2.43 43.98 -20.57
CA PHE A 597 2.49 43.73 -19.13
C PHE A 597 3.47 44.72 -18.47
N ALA A 598 3.14 45.15 -17.25
CA ALA A 598 3.89 46.17 -16.49
C ALA A 598 5.39 45.82 -16.32
N PRO A 599 6.29 46.81 -16.15
CA PRO A 599 7.73 46.57 -16.06
C PRO A 599 8.10 45.72 -14.84
N TYR A 600 8.89 44.66 -15.06
CA TYR A 600 9.38 43.76 -14.00
C TYR A 600 10.70 44.25 -13.40
N SER A 601 10.94 43.88 -12.14
CA SER A 601 12.18 44.20 -11.42
C SER A 601 13.19 43.05 -11.47
N SER A 602 14.48 43.34 -11.63
CA SER A 602 15.53 42.32 -11.83
C SER A 602 15.72 41.42 -10.61
N GLY A 603 16.00 40.13 -10.84
CA GLY A 603 16.39 39.18 -9.78
C GLY A 603 15.23 38.46 -9.10
N LYS A 604 14.04 38.46 -9.71
CA LYS A 604 12.82 37.82 -9.17
C LYS A 604 12.30 36.76 -10.11
N THR A 605 11.76 35.69 -9.54
CA THR A 605 11.12 34.60 -10.29
C THR A 605 9.62 34.84 -10.34
N TYR A 606 9.03 34.71 -11.52
CA TYR A 606 7.61 34.88 -11.74
C TYR A 606 7.00 33.59 -12.27
N ASP A 607 5.90 33.16 -11.67
CA ASP A 607 5.07 32.09 -12.19
C ASP A 607 4.00 32.70 -13.10
N VAL A 608 3.90 32.21 -14.34
CA VAL A 608 2.83 32.63 -15.26
C VAL A 608 1.73 31.57 -15.19
N CYS A 609 0.62 31.93 -14.57
CA CYS A 609 -0.51 31.03 -14.40
C CYS A 609 -1.53 31.24 -15.52
N ILE A 610 -2.09 30.12 -15.99
CA ILE A 610 -3.20 30.09 -16.94
C ILE A 610 -4.35 29.39 -16.24
N GLU A 611 -5.38 30.14 -15.87
CA GLU A 611 -6.59 29.58 -15.29
C GLU A 611 -7.68 29.57 -16.36
N ALA A 612 -8.16 28.38 -16.71
CA ALA A 612 -9.37 28.23 -17.51
C ALA A 612 -10.57 28.13 -16.57
N ASP A 613 -11.43 29.14 -16.56
CA ASP A 613 -12.71 29.12 -15.85
C ASP A 613 -13.88 29.08 -16.87
N PRO A 614 -15.13 28.78 -16.44
CA PRO A 614 -16.29 28.71 -17.34
C PRO A 614 -16.63 30.01 -18.09
N PHE A 615 -16.00 31.13 -17.74
CA PHE A 615 -16.23 32.46 -18.28
C PHE A 615 -15.06 32.98 -19.14
N GLY A 616 -13.96 32.22 -19.25
CA GLY A 616 -12.83 32.53 -20.12
C GLY A 616 -11.48 32.04 -19.58
N THR A 617 -10.43 32.12 -20.39
CA THR A 617 -9.06 31.84 -19.95
C THR A 617 -8.40 33.11 -19.43
N ARG A 618 -7.93 33.09 -18.18
CA ARG A 618 -7.20 34.22 -17.58
C ARG A 618 -5.72 33.92 -17.53
N PHE A 619 -4.93 34.92 -17.89
CA PHE A 619 -3.48 34.90 -17.78
C PHE A 619 -3.05 35.88 -16.70
N TYR A 620 -2.21 35.42 -15.77
CA TYR A 620 -1.62 36.32 -14.79
C TYR A 620 -0.20 35.90 -14.40
N ALA A 621 0.61 36.89 -14.04
CA ALA A 621 1.95 36.67 -13.52
C ALA A 621 1.98 36.88 -12.00
N LYS A 622 2.50 35.90 -11.28
CA LYS A 622 2.61 35.87 -9.82
C LYS A 622 4.08 35.86 -9.42
N GLU A 623 4.51 36.77 -8.54
CA GLU A 623 5.89 36.73 -8.03
C GLU A 623 6.04 35.63 -6.98
N TYR A 624 7.06 34.78 -7.13
CA TYR A 624 7.37 33.75 -6.17
C TYR A 624 8.41 34.25 -5.14
N PRO A 625 8.32 33.87 -3.85
CA PRO A 625 7.27 33.06 -3.21
C PRO A 625 6.06 33.87 -2.71
N ASN A 626 6.15 35.21 -2.78
CA ASN A 626 5.28 36.11 -2.03
C ASN A 626 3.82 36.14 -2.54
N GLY A 627 3.57 35.61 -3.73
CA GLY A 627 2.23 35.34 -4.24
C GLY A 627 1.48 36.56 -4.78
N THR A 628 2.13 37.73 -4.87
CA THR A 628 1.54 38.96 -5.41
C THR A 628 1.26 38.81 -6.90
N ILE A 629 0.02 39.10 -7.32
CA ILE A 629 -0.40 39.10 -8.73
C ILE A 629 -0.18 40.50 -9.30
N TYR A 630 0.60 40.60 -10.38
CA TYR A 630 0.99 41.91 -10.94
C TYR A 630 0.06 42.41 -12.04
N SER A 631 -0.65 41.50 -12.70
CA SER A 631 -1.57 41.83 -13.80
C SER A 631 -2.41 40.63 -14.19
N THR A 632 -3.66 40.87 -14.53
CA THR A 632 -4.60 39.87 -15.06
C THR A 632 -5.06 40.34 -16.44
N PHE A 633 -5.02 39.46 -17.43
CA PHE A 633 -5.57 39.71 -18.76
C PHE A 633 -6.52 38.58 -19.17
N THR A 634 -7.63 38.95 -19.82
CA THR A 634 -8.65 38.02 -20.31
C THR A 634 -8.91 38.33 -21.79
N PRO A 635 -8.32 37.57 -22.74
CA PRO A 635 -8.58 37.80 -24.15
C PRO A 635 -10.02 37.41 -24.53
N ASN A 636 -10.65 38.19 -25.40
CA ASN A 636 -11.98 37.91 -25.92
C ASN A 636 -12.02 36.75 -26.96
N VAL A 637 -10.87 36.30 -27.47
CA VAL A 637 -10.72 35.14 -28.37
C VAL A 637 -9.37 34.48 -28.08
N VAL A 638 -9.37 33.18 -27.74
CA VAL A 638 -8.14 32.39 -27.60
C VAL A 638 -7.84 31.75 -28.94
N ASP A 639 -6.89 32.31 -29.69
CA ASP A 639 -6.39 31.70 -30.91
C ASP A 639 -5.27 30.68 -30.58
N ALA A 640 -5.21 29.60 -31.36
CA ALA A 640 -4.34 28.44 -31.22
C ALA A 640 -2.82 28.73 -31.27
N ASN A 641 -2.44 29.94 -31.69
CA ASN A 641 -1.08 30.29 -32.10
C ASN A 641 -0.56 31.52 -31.35
N MET A 642 -0.58 31.51 -30.02
CA MET A 642 0.05 32.59 -29.25
C MET A 642 1.58 32.49 -29.30
N LEU A 643 2.21 33.56 -29.78
CA LEU A 643 3.66 33.77 -29.74
C LEU A 643 4.00 34.71 -28.58
N PHE A 644 4.95 34.30 -27.75
CA PHE A 644 5.52 35.16 -26.72
C PHE A 644 6.84 35.71 -27.23
N SER A 645 6.97 37.04 -27.22
CA SER A 645 8.21 37.72 -27.55
C SER A 645 8.71 38.51 -26.36
N ILE A 646 9.98 38.36 -26.02
CA ILE A 646 10.64 39.15 -25.00
C ILE A 646 11.63 40.08 -25.69
N PRO A 647 11.31 41.38 -25.83
CA PRO A 647 12.27 42.38 -26.27
C PRO A 647 13.25 42.69 -25.13
N TRP A 648 14.53 42.56 -25.41
CA TRP A 648 15.61 42.90 -24.48
C TRP A 648 16.08 44.34 -24.66
N ALA A 649 16.67 44.91 -23.62
CA ALA A 649 17.16 46.30 -23.62
C ALA A 649 18.26 46.58 -24.67
N ASP A 650 18.91 45.55 -25.20
CA ASP A 650 19.91 45.63 -26.27
C ASP A 650 19.30 45.56 -27.68
N GLY A 651 17.97 45.52 -27.80
CA GLY A 651 17.25 45.46 -29.07
C GLY A 651 17.11 44.05 -29.65
N THR A 652 17.60 43.02 -28.96
CA THR A 652 17.39 41.63 -29.39
C THR A 652 15.98 41.15 -29.04
N LEU A 653 15.38 40.36 -29.94
CA LEU A 653 14.06 39.77 -29.76
C LEU A 653 14.19 38.25 -29.67
N GLU A 654 13.87 37.68 -28.51
CA GLU A 654 13.70 36.22 -28.39
C GLU A 654 12.23 35.87 -28.51
N VAL A 655 11.93 34.94 -29.42
CA VAL A 655 10.58 34.45 -29.69
C VAL A 655 10.51 32.99 -29.29
N TYR A 656 9.60 32.68 -28.36
CA TYR A 656 9.41 31.33 -27.87
C TYR A 656 8.15 30.73 -28.50
N ARG A 657 8.30 29.57 -29.13
CA ARG A 657 7.17 28.75 -29.63
C ARG A 657 6.96 27.59 -28.67
N ILE A 658 5.79 27.53 -28.05
CA ILE A 658 5.44 26.43 -27.15
C ILE A 658 4.94 25.26 -27.99
N MET A 659 5.59 24.08 -27.86
CA MET A 659 5.08 22.81 -28.41
C MET A 659 4.64 21.92 -27.25
N VAL A 660 3.41 21.43 -27.32
CA VAL A 660 2.76 20.61 -26.28
C VAL A 660 2.83 19.13 -26.68
N CYS A 661 3.32 18.27 -25.79
CA CYS A 661 3.34 16.81 -25.96
C CYS A 661 2.33 16.13 -25.01
N LYS A 662 1.71 15.05 -25.48
CA LYS A 662 0.68 14.26 -24.76
C LYS A 662 1.34 13.25 -23.81
N GLU A 663 0.84 13.16 -22.58
CA GLU A 663 0.82 11.92 -21.79
C GLU A 663 -0.63 11.54 -21.51
N SER A 664 -1.00 10.30 -21.81
CA SER A 664 -2.32 9.75 -21.52
C SER A 664 -2.36 9.20 -20.09
N LEU A 665 -3.16 9.81 -19.22
CA LEU A 665 -3.64 9.19 -18.00
C LEU A 665 -5.12 8.84 -18.20
N THR A 666 -5.43 7.54 -18.26
CA THR A 666 -6.79 7.01 -18.11
C THR A 666 -7.09 6.89 -16.62
N TRP A 667 -8.23 7.46 -16.21
CA TRP A 667 -8.77 7.44 -14.85
C TRP A 667 -9.17 6.05 -14.38
#